data_AF-A0A8C1WMR6-F1
#
_entry.id   AF-A0A8C1WMR6-F1
#
_cell.length_a   1.000
_cell.length_b   1.000
_cell.length_c   1.000
_cell.angle_alpha   90.00
_cell.angle_beta   90.00
_cell.angle_gamma   90.00
#
_symmetry.space_group_name_H-M   'P 1'
#
loop_
_entity.id
_entity.type
_entity.pdbx_description
1 polymer ?
#
loop_
_entity_poly.entity_id
_entity_poly.type
_entity_poly.pdbx_seq_one_letter_code
_entity_poly.pdbx_strand_id
1 'polypeptide(L)'
;IVLLLLKSTWKFIFKSATMPSKKTLFWVLCVEFLVALGAAVLTIVAMPHFDIVTNVMILNSVSILSSVFQVVAECLAKERKRLIMLPVCSIFLIVTGYVLFAISYLAFESSLAINISVGLAIVGTIFVSVNWWENYSTLFAVSFLEDISRDIAQSRNVVCIISSLVRILVTSAVVGAYVPLSGREWKLVKLVFETVVVSLVAIQIASSALCRWFVVVACKMHALRRSFVLPMYLASITVLAVFLVPTTVRLPKSNQTSTCFDNFQPKSSDEWLLLMLTDAIRTLNTRDIVVHKKTGGLVCLGCSALSWWLGLMLSTVYIWYLKIHRIERTQDLFVRRMYEGAFLEQSMLLNTRFEIRKRIKEKNAKETIRVFLCATMWHETYDEMMKIIISMFRLDKYRPKTKEQHDVEFEFHIYFDDAFKDVDNGRHANEYAEILVDVIKEDPCTFKQKAALPRQKIINTPYGGRLEYTLPKGNLMMVHLKDKTLIRHKKRWSQVRLIKDPVKTQIQNILPRTSLIIFLTDSTSKNKENTYILALDGDTDFQPSAVMLLIDRLKLYPEVGAACGRIHPTGTGPMVWYQKFEYAVGHWLQKTAEHVFGCVLCSPGCFSLFRGAALMDDNVMKRYTTKASEASHYVQYDQGEDRWLCTLLLQQGWRVEYNAASDAYTNAPQDFKEFYNQRRRWGPSTMANTIDLLGSGGLTSQRNSSISKLYILYQIISMAASILGPATICLMISGSFVFILNMDENIALALAIVPPIVYLILCFKLKSDTQIKIAAIMSILYAFLMAGTILSIIGDLVKQKTFLTPSGLFLIGMVVLYIITAALHPQEFSLVIYGLLYFLCIPSGYLLLVIYSIVNLNNVTWGTRETGSQAKTKADDTIKKKVMNATCCKCPCLESEDLSEKTLPDNFTLTLQSSPMKSYEFPLDESALPLVNFNSAFLIHMLQDEIDFWRELQKKYLEPLKENKEQQEKVADDLRELRNKVTFAFFFCNALWLVATFFLQAIGDSISIKIPKIYPNGTYDPTEVFSLDPIALMFLLSFTVLLLMQFVAMLYHRIYTLIHFVAYADTEIKSYRKQSHQSHQVSQWITHKIMTF
;
A
#
# COMPACT_ATOMS: atom_id res chain seq x y z
N ILE A 1 26.79 -1.72 -11.72
CA ILE A 1 27.41 -2.62 -10.73
C ILE A 1 27.25 -2.12 -9.28
N VAL A 2 27.72 -0.91 -8.95
CA VAL A 2 27.67 -0.34 -7.58
C VAL A 2 26.27 -0.35 -6.94
N LEU A 3 25.23 0.05 -7.67
CA LEU A 3 23.85 0.02 -7.17
C LEU A 3 23.37 -1.38 -6.80
N LEU A 4 23.81 -2.41 -7.55
CA LEU A 4 23.46 -3.80 -7.27
C LEU A 4 24.18 -4.28 -5.99
N LEU A 5 25.44 -3.89 -5.80
CA LEU A 5 26.21 -4.15 -4.59
C LEU A 5 25.52 -3.51 -3.37
N LEU A 6 25.30 -2.18 -3.39
CA LEU A 6 24.64 -1.47 -2.29
C LEU A 6 23.29 -2.07 -1.92
N LYS A 7 22.44 -2.36 -2.92
CA LYS A 7 21.12 -2.97 -2.70
C LYS A 7 21.20 -4.39 -2.13
N SER A 8 22.17 -5.19 -2.59
CA SER A 8 22.32 -6.59 -2.14
C SER A 8 22.96 -6.66 -0.76
N THR A 9 23.93 -5.79 -0.47
CA THR A 9 24.53 -5.60 0.85
C THR A 9 23.50 -5.10 1.86
N TRP A 10 22.68 -4.11 1.48
CA TRP A 10 21.55 -3.67 2.32
C TRP A 10 20.63 -4.86 2.64
N LYS A 11 20.20 -5.64 1.63
CA LYS A 11 19.36 -6.81 1.88
C LYS A 11 20.05 -7.89 2.72
N PHE A 12 21.36 -8.07 2.58
CA PHE A 12 22.14 -9.03 3.36
C PHE A 12 22.25 -8.60 4.83
N ILE A 13 22.43 -7.31 5.10
CA ILE A 13 22.47 -6.76 6.47
C ILE A 13 21.09 -6.87 7.14
N PHE A 14 20.01 -6.62 6.40
CA PHE A 14 18.67 -6.45 6.96
C PHE A 14 17.72 -7.66 6.81
N LYS A 15 18.07 -8.69 6.02
CA LYS A 15 17.29 -9.94 5.86
C LYS A 15 18.18 -11.17 6.01
N SER A 16 17.62 -12.30 6.44
CA SER A 16 18.32 -13.58 6.45
C SER A 16 18.73 -13.97 5.01
N ALA A 17 19.98 -14.38 4.83
CA ALA A 17 20.53 -14.78 3.54
C ALA A 17 21.24 -16.13 3.68
N THR A 18 20.95 -17.06 2.77
CA THR A 18 21.60 -18.37 2.69
C THR A 18 22.86 -18.29 1.83
N MET A 19 23.88 -19.08 2.19
CA MET A 19 25.11 -19.18 1.41
C MET A 19 24.94 -20.12 0.21
N PRO A 20 25.49 -19.78 -0.97
CA PRO A 20 25.45 -20.65 -2.14
C PRO A 20 26.37 -21.87 -1.97
N SER A 21 26.08 -22.96 -2.69
CA SER A 21 26.99 -24.10 -2.77
C SER A 21 28.29 -23.76 -3.51
N LYS A 22 29.36 -24.52 -3.26
CA LYS A 22 30.67 -24.34 -3.92
C LYS A 22 30.59 -24.48 -5.44
N LYS A 23 29.74 -25.38 -5.95
CA LYS A 23 29.54 -25.60 -7.39
C LYS A 23 28.90 -24.38 -8.06
N THR A 24 27.83 -23.86 -7.45
CA THR A 24 27.14 -22.65 -7.89
C THR A 24 28.07 -21.44 -7.87
N LEU A 25 28.86 -21.30 -6.80
CA LEU A 25 29.83 -20.22 -6.67
C LEU A 25 30.86 -20.25 -7.81
N PHE A 26 31.48 -21.40 -8.08
CA PHE A 26 32.46 -21.55 -9.15
C PHE A 26 31.87 -21.21 -10.53
N TRP A 27 30.70 -21.77 -10.85
CA TRP A 27 30.04 -21.50 -12.14
C TRP A 27 29.72 -20.02 -12.34
N VAL A 28 29.15 -19.37 -11.32
CA VAL A 28 28.85 -17.93 -11.38
C VAL A 28 30.14 -17.12 -11.53
N LEU A 29 31.20 -17.42 -10.77
CA LEU A 29 32.47 -16.70 -10.89
C LEU A 29 33.05 -16.78 -12.31
N CYS A 30 33.03 -17.97 -12.93
CA CYS A 30 33.53 -18.16 -14.30
C CYS A 30 32.72 -17.35 -15.32
N VAL A 31 31.38 -17.42 -15.26
CA VAL A 31 30.52 -16.68 -16.20
C VAL A 31 30.67 -15.17 -16.01
N GLU A 32 30.68 -14.70 -14.76
CA GLU A 32 30.81 -13.29 -14.45
C GLU A 32 32.17 -12.71 -14.85
N PHE A 33 33.24 -13.50 -14.73
CA PHE A 33 34.56 -13.12 -15.21
C PHE A 33 34.57 -12.94 -16.73
N LEU A 34 34.04 -13.89 -17.50
CA LEU A 34 33.98 -13.79 -18.96
C LEU A 34 33.16 -12.59 -19.42
N VAL A 35 31.99 -12.39 -18.83
CA VAL A 35 31.11 -11.25 -19.16
C VAL A 35 31.76 -9.91 -18.81
N ALA A 36 32.40 -9.81 -17.64
CA ALA A 36 33.10 -8.60 -17.20
C ALA A 36 34.28 -8.28 -18.12
N LEU A 37 35.07 -9.29 -18.49
CA LEU A 37 36.20 -9.15 -19.40
C LEU A 37 35.72 -8.70 -20.78
N GLY A 38 34.71 -9.35 -21.34
CA GLY A 38 34.14 -8.98 -22.63
C GLY A 38 33.58 -7.56 -22.66
N ALA A 39 32.84 -7.15 -21.62
CA ALA A 39 32.29 -5.81 -21.51
C ALA A 39 33.38 -4.74 -21.37
N ALA A 40 34.40 -4.98 -20.52
CA ALA A 40 35.49 -4.05 -20.30
C ALA A 40 36.36 -3.90 -21.56
N VAL A 41 36.72 -5.01 -22.23
CA VAL A 41 37.50 -4.98 -23.47
C VAL A 41 36.73 -4.27 -24.59
N LEU A 42 35.44 -4.58 -24.75
CA LEU A 42 34.61 -3.91 -25.76
C LEU A 42 34.53 -2.40 -25.51
N THR A 43 34.18 -1.97 -24.30
CA THR A 43 33.88 -0.56 -24.02
C THR A 43 35.12 0.32 -23.83
N ILE A 44 36.19 -0.20 -23.21
CA ILE A 44 37.38 0.58 -22.86
C ILE A 44 38.45 0.49 -23.96
N VAL A 45 38.60 -0.68 -24.60
CA VAL A 45 39.69 -0.93 -25.56
C VAL A 45 39.21 -0.80 -27.01
N ALA A 46 38.10 -1.42 -27.39
CA ALA A 46 37.69 -1.46 -28.80
C ALA A 46 36.86 -0.25 -29.25
N MET A 47 35.84 0.15 -28.47
CA MET A 47 34.91 1.25 -28.83
C MET A 47 35.57 2.62 -29.09
N PRO A 48 36.65 3.03 -28.40
CA PRO A 48 37.31 4.32 -28.69
C PRO A 48 37.86 4.43 -30.13
N HIS A 49 38.04 3.31 -30.83
CA HIS A 49 38.52 3.26 -32.20
C HIS A 49 37.40 3.31 -33.26
N PHE A 50 36.13 3.32 -32.85
CA PHE A 50 34.98 3.36 -33.75
C PHE A 50 34.16 4.64 -33.56
N ASP A 51 33.39 4.99 -34.59
CA ASP A 51 32.41 6.06 -34.55
C ASP A 51 31.21 5.71 -33.65
N ILE A 52 30.50 6.73 -33.19
CA ILE A 52 29.37 6.57 -32.26
C ILE A 52 28.24 5.73 -32.87
N VAL A 53 28.01 5.84 -34.19
CA VAL A 53 26.96 5.07 -34.88
C VAL A 53 27.31 3.57 -34.87
N THR A 54 28.54 3.22 -35.25
CA THR A 54 29.03 1.84 -35.15
C THR A 54 29.01 1.33 -33.70
N ASN A 55 29.44 2.15 -32.75
CA ASN A 55 29.44 1.80 -31.32
C ASN A 55 28.06 1.53 -30.74
N VAL A 56 27.02 2.24 -31.19
CA VAL A 56 25.63 1.98 -30.76
C VAL A 56 25.09 0.71 -31.45
N MET A 57 25.38 0.52 -32.73
CA MET A 57 24.80 -0.56 -33.52
C MET A 57 25.42 -1.93 -33.23
N ILE A 58 26.73 -1.99 -32.96
CA ILE A 58 27.40 -3.25 -32.61
C ILE A 58 26.82 -3.87 -31.33
N LEU A 59 26.23 -3.07 -30.44
CA LEU A 59 25.57 -3.57 -29.22
C LEU A 59 24.41 -4.52 -29.52
N ASN A 60 23.71 -4.34 -30.64
CA ASN A 60 22.58 -5.20 -31.02
C ASN A 60 23.01 -6.64 -31.35
N SER A 61 24.29 -6.85 -31.72
CA SER A 61 24.87 -8.16 -32.05
C SER A 61 25.04 -9.09 -30.84
N VAL A 62 25.02 -8.54 -29.62
CA VAL A 62 25.15 -9.26 -28.35
C VAL A 62 24.06 -10.33 -28.13
N SER A 63 22.99 -10.32 -28.92
CA SER A 63 21.91 -11.32 -28.90
C SER A 63 22.26 -12.69 -29.53
N ILE A 64 23.46 -12.86 -30.10
CA ILE A 64 23.86 -14.08 -30.83
C ILE A 64 23.69 -15.37 -30.02
N LEU A 65 24.27 -15.46 -28.83
CA LEU A 65 24.21 -16.68 -28.02
C LEU A 65 22.82 -16.94 -27.44
N SER A 66 22.09 -15.87 -27.14
CA SER A 66 20.67 -15.95 -26.75
C SER A 66 19.84 -16.62 -27.85
N SER A 67 20.07 -16.24 -29.11
CA SER A 67 19.40 -16.85 -30.28
C SER A 67 19.80 -18.32 -30.47
N VAL A 68 21.09 -18.65 -30.30
CA VAL A 68 21.56 -20.04 -30.32
C VAL A 68 20.89 -20.88 -29.24
N PHE A 69 20.82 -20.38 -28.00
CA PHE A 69 20.15 -21.08 -26.90
C PHE A 69 18.65 -21.27 -27.16
N GLN A 70 17.98 -20.31 -27.79
CA GLN A 70 16.58 -20.48 -28.21
C GLN A 70 16.42 -21.63 -29.22
N VAL A 71 17.29 -21.72 -30.23
CA VAL A 71 17.26 -22.84 -31.20
C VAL A 71 17.48 -24.17 -30.50
N VAL A 72 18.49 -24.27 -29.63
CA VAL A 72 18.79 -25.51 -28.89
C VAL A 72 17.62 -25.89 -27.97
N ALA A 73 17.05 -24.93 -27.25
CA ALA A 73 15.91 -25.18 -26.37
C ALA A 73 14.67 -25.67 -27.14
N GLU A 74 14.36 -25.08 -28.29
CA GLU A 74 13.22 -25.51 -29.12
C GLU A 74 13.44 -26.88 -29.78
N CYS A 75 14.68 -27.22 -30.16
CA CYS A 75 15.04 -28.55 -30.63
C CYS A 75 14.86 -29.64 -29.56
N LEU A 76 15.20 -29.32 -28.29
CA LEU A 76 15.05 -30.25 -27.17
C LEU A 76 13.58 -30.42 -26.72
N ALA A 77 12.76 -29.38 -26.85
CA ALA A 77 11.41 -29.35 -26.29
C ALA A 77 10.36 -30.22 -27.01
N LYS A 78 10.68 -30.88 -28.14
CA LYS A 78 9.81 -31.77 -28.98
C LYS A 78 8.43 -31.24 -29.42
N GLU A 79 7.89 -30.15 -28.86
CA GLU A 79 6.47 -29.77 -28.98
C GLU A 79 6.16 -28.51 -29.82
N ARG A 80 7.13 -27.86 -30.49
CA ARG A 80 6.77 -26.67 -31.30
C ARG A 80 7.72 -26.35 -32.47
N LYS A 81 7.43 -26.90 -33.65
CA LYS A 81 8.22 -26.66 -34.88
C LYS A 81 8.03 -25.27 -35.54
N ARG A 82 6.99 -24.50 -35.17
CA ARG A 82 6.60 -23.28 -35.91
C ARG A 82 7.39 -22.01 -35.55
N LEU A 83 8.19 -22.01 -34.47
CA LEU A 83 8.93 -20.82 -34.01
C LEU A 83 10.46 -20.89 -34.22
N ILE A 84 11.01 -22.07 -34.57
CA ILE A 84 12.46 -22.29 -34.76
C ILE A 84 13.05 -21.42 -35.87
N MET A 85 12.26 -21.12 -36.91
CA MET A 85 12.72 -20.30 -38.03
C MET A 85 13.10 -18.88 -37.62
N LEU A 86 12.49 -18.31 -36.57
CA LEU A 86 12.75 -16.92 -36.16
C LEU A 86 14.14 -16.76 -35.51
N PRO A 87 14.57 -17.57 -34.52
CA PRO A 87 15.93 -17.52 -33.99
C PRO A 87 17.00 -17.91 -35.01
N VAL A 88 16.71 -18.86 -35.92
CA VAL A 88 17.66 -19.23 -37.00
C VAL A 88 17.92 -18.05 -37.95
N CYS A 89 16.86 -17.36 -38.38
CA CYS A 89 17.00 -16.14 -39.18
C CYS A 89 17.75 -15.03 -38.42
N SER A 90 17.54 -14.90 -37.10
CA SER A 90 18.29 -13.97 -36.26
C SER A 90 19.79 -14.25 -36.28
N ILE A 91 20.21 -15.51 -36.11
CA ILE A 91 21.64 -15.91 -36.17
C ILE A 91 22.24 -15.53 -37.52
N PHE A 92 21.55 -15.85 -38.62
CA PHE A 92 22.02 -15.52 -39.97
C PHE A 92 22.24 -14.02 -40.16
N LEU A 93 21.29 -13.19 -39.70
CA LEU A 93 21.40 -11.73 -39.79
C LEU A 93 22.52 -11.17 -38.91
N ILE A 94 22.73 -11.71 -37.70
CA ILE A 94 23.81 -11.23 -36.83
C ILE A 94 25.18 -11.57 -37.42
N VAL A 95 25.35 -12.80 -37.93
CA VAL A 95 26.59 -13.23 -38.61
C VAL A 95 26.84 -12.39 -39.86
N THR A 96 25.81 -12.16 -40.68
CA THR A 96 25.90 -11.29 -41.86
C THR A 96 26.34 -9.87 -41.47
N GLY A 97 25.81 -9.33 -40.36
CA GLY A 97 26.22 -8.04 -39.82
C GLY A 97 27.71 -8.00 -39.42
N TYR A 98 28.23 -9.05 -38.77
CA TYR A 98 29.66 -9.13 -38.44
C TYR A 98 30.56 -9.21 -39.67
N VAL A 99 30.15 -9.95 -40.70
CA VAL A 99 30.89 -10.05 -41.97
C VAL A 99 30.95 -8.70 -42.68
N LEU A 100 29.81 -8.00 -42.79
CA LEU A 100 29.74 -6.66 -43.40
C LEU A 100 30.53 -5.62 -42.59
N PHE A 101 30.51 -5.71 -41.26
CA PHE A 101 31.31 -4.87 -40.38
C PHE A 101 32.82 -5.09 -40.59
N ALA A 102 33.27 -6.35 -40.62
CA ALA A 102 34.67 -6.68 -40.88
C ALA A 102 35.12 -6.19 -42.25
N ILE A 103 34.32 -6.40 -43.30
CA ILE A 103 34.59 -5.90 -44.66
C ILE A 103 34.68 -4.37 -44.67
N SER A 104 33.77 -3.68 -43.97
CA SER A 104 33.76 -2.22 -43.93
C SER A 104 35.01 -1.60 -43.31
N TYR A 105 35.66 -2.26 -42.35
CA TYR A 105 36.89 -1.74 -41.73
C TYR A 105 38.14 -2.25 -42.44
N LEU A 106 38.19 -3.52 -42.83
CA LEU A 106 39.35 -4.11 -43.50
C LEU A 106 39.55 -3.58 -44.93
N ALA A 107 38.48 -3.32 -45.68
CA ALA A 107 38.57 -2.92 -47.08
C ALA A 107 38.72 -1.41 -47.29
N PHE A 108 38.31 -0.58 -46.31
CA PHE A 108 38.22 0.86 -46.50
C PHE A 108 39.10 1.68 -45.55
N GLU A 109 39.63 1.09 -44.46
CA GLU A 109 40.37 1.80 -43.41
C GLU A 109 41.44 0.89 -42.78
N SER A 110 42.54 0.64 -43.51
CA SER A 110 43.55 -0.35 -43.10
C SER A 110 44.59 0.24 -42.13
N SER A 111 44.36 0.11 -40.83
CA SER A 111 45.42 0.28 -39.81
C SER A 111 45.50 -0.94 -38.89
N LEU A 112 46.71 -1.28 -38.44
CA LEU A 112 46.95 -2.45 -37.57
C LEU A 112 46.14 -2.34 -36.25
N ALA A 113 46.04 -1.13 -35.69
CA ALA A 113 45.28 -0.88 -34.46
C ALA A 113 43.76 -1.07 -34.64
N ILE A 114 43.21 -0.65 -35.79
CA ILE A 114 41.79 -0.85 -36.12
C ILE A 114 41.49 -2.33 -36.32
N ASN A 115 42.36 -3.08 -37.01
CA ASN A 115 42.16 -4.51 -37.25
C ASN A 115 42.12 -5.32 -35.95
N ILE A 116 43.02 -5.01 -35.01
CA ILE A 116 43.02 -5.63 -33.67
C ILE A 116 41.75 -5.25 -32.92
N SER A 117 41.32 -3.99 -33.00
CA SER A 117 40.10 -3.50 -32.33
C SER A 117 38.83 -4.16 -32.87
N VAL A 118 38.74 -4.40 -34.18
CA VAL A 118 37.62 -5.13 -34.82
C VAL A 118 37.52 -6.56 -34.29
N GLY A 119 38.65 -7.28 -34.20
CA GLY A 119 38.70 -8.62 -33.61
C GLY A 119 38.28 -8.62 -32.13
N LEU A 120 38.81 -7.68 -31.34
CA LEU A 120 38.46 -7.52 -29.92
C LEU A 120 36.98 -7.17 -29.73
N ALA A 121 36.37 -6.40 -30.63
CA ALA A 121 34.97 -6.04 -30.57
C ALA A 121 34.03 -7.24 -30.80
N ILE A 122 34.36 -8.09 -31.79
CA ILE A 122 33.60 -9.32 -32.08
C ILE A 122 33.71 -10.29 -30.91
N VAL A 123 34.92 -10.54 -30.40
CA VAL A 123 35.12 -11.43 -29.24
C VAL A 123 34.45 -10.87 -27.98
N GLY A 124 34.55 -9.55 -27.76
CA GLY A 124 33.90 -8.86 -26.64
C GLY A 124 32.38 -9.02 -26.66
N THR A 125 31.74 -8.84 -27.81
CA THR A 125 30.27 -9.02 -27.94
C THR A 125 29.83 -10.46 -27.72
N ILE A 126 30.62 -11.46 -28.15
CA ILE A 126 30.35 -12.88 -27.87
C ILE A 126 30.45 -13.16 -26.36
N PHE A 127 31.48 -12.67 -25.67
CA PHE A 127 31.60 -12.87 -24.22
C PHE A 127 30.47 -12.21 -23.44
N VAL A 128 30.04 -11.00 -23.83
CA VAL A 128 28.90 -10.32 -23.20
C VAL A 128 27.59 -11.10 -23.42
N SER A 129 27.43 -11.79 -24.55
CA SER A 129 26.22 -12.57 -24.86
C SER A 129 25.93 -13.71 -23.86
N VAL A 130 26.96 -14.18 -23.14
CA VAL A 130 26.84 -15.21 -22.08
C VAL A 130 26.02 -14.69 -20.89
N ASN A 131 25.90 -13.38 -20.69
CA ASN A 131 25.27 -12.76 -19.52
C ASN A 131 23.82 -13.21 -19.24
N TRP A 132 23.07 -13.67 -20.25
CA TRP A 132 21.66 -14.09 -20.12
C TRP A 132 21.45 -15.62 -20.16
N TRP A 133 22.50 -16.42 -19.95
CA TRP A 133 22.41 -17.88 -19.91
C TRP A 133 21.35 -18.42 -18.92
N GLU A 134 21.17 -17.76 -17.77
CA GLU A 134 20.18 -18.13 -16.73
C GLU A 134 18.75 -18.21 -17.28
N ASN A 135 18.43 -17.50 -18.37
CA ASN A 135 17.09 -17.51 -18.98
C ASN A 135 16.72 -18.85 -19.63
N TYR A 136 17.74 -19.60 -20.07
CA TYR A 136 17.58 -20.84 -20.81
C TYR A 136 17.97 -22.06 -19.99
N SER A 137 18.55 -21.86 -18.80
CA SER A 137 19.05 -22.95 -17.94
C SER A 137 17.99 -23.97 -17.54
N THR A 138 16.72 -23.56 -17.41
CA THR A 138 15.60 -24.45 -17.06
C THR A 138 15.08 -25.26 -18.25
N LEU A 139 15.48 -24.91 -19.48
CA LEU A 139 15.02 -25.55 -20.71
C LEU A 139 15.95 -26.68 -21.15
N PHE A 140 17.24 -26.59 -20.81
CA PHE A 140 18.17 -27.69 -20.94
C PHE A 140 17.87 -28.66 -19.80
N ALA A 141 17.27 -29.83 -20.09
CA ALA A 141 16.97 -30.87 -19.10
C ALA A 141 18.25 -31.53 -18.55
N VAL A 142 19.17 -30.73 -18.02
CA VAL A 142 20.49 -31.08 -17.51
C VAL A 142 20.47 -30.79 -16.00
N SER A 143 20.54 -31.85 -15.20
CA SER A 143 20.45 -31.79 -13.72
C SER A 143 21.41 -30.77 -13.10
N PHE A 144 22.62 -30.65 -13.65
CA PHE A 144 23.63 -29.70 -13.18
C PHE A 144 23.17 -28.23 -13.24
N LEU A 145 22.56 -27.80 -14.35
CA LEU A 145 22.13 -26.41 -14.52
C LEU A 145 20.86 -26.09 -13.73
N GLU A 146 19.98 -27.09 -13.57
CA GLU A 146 18.77 -26.97 -12.76
C GLU A 146 19.09 -26.79 -11.28
N ASP A 147 20.03 -27.58 -10.75
CA ASP A 147 20.50 -27.47 -9.36
C ASP A 147 21.14 -26.09 -9.08
N ILE A 148 21.99 -25.62 -10.00
CA ILE A 148 22.61 -24.29 -9.89
C ILE A 148 21.56 -23.18 -9.93
N SER A 149 20.59 -23.24 -10.86
CA SER A 149 19.55 -22.22 -10.97
C SER A 149 18.68 -22.14 -9.71
N ARG A 150 18.33 -23.31 -9.14
CA ARG A 150 17.59 -23.41 -7.88
C ARG A 150 18.37 -22.84 -6.69
N ASP A 151 19.65 -23.16 -6.59
CA ASP A 151 20.54 -22.66 -5.53
C ASP A 151 20.77 -21.14 -5.65
N ILE A 152 20.92 -20.60 -6.87
CA ILE A 152 20.97 -19.14 -7.13
C ILE A 152 19.66 -18.46 -6.71
N ALA A 153 18.51 -19.08 -6.93
CA ALA A 153 17.22 -18.51 -6.53
C ALA A 153 17.12 -18.33 -5.01
N GLN A 154 17.69 -19.26 -4.23
CA GLN A 154 17.73 -19.20 -2.76
C GLN A 154 18.80 -18.23 -2.23
N SER A 155 20.02 -18.29 -2.77
CA SER A 155 21.20 -17.53 -2.30
C SER A 155 21.43 -16.20 -3.05
N ARG A 156 20.44 -15.75 -3.82
CA ARG A 156 20.49 -14.63 -4.78
C ARG A 156 21.20 -13.36 -4.29
N ASN A 157 20.98 -12.95 -3.03
CA ASN A 157 21.58 -11.73 -2.50
C ASN A 157 23.11 -11.85 -2.43
N VAL A 158 23.61 -13.00 -1.93
CA VAL A 158 25.04 -13.28 -1.80
C VAL A 158 25.69 -13.42 -3.17
N VAL A 159 25.04 -14.15 -4.09
CA VAL A 159 25.50 -14.30 -5.48
C VAL A 159 25.65 -12.93 -6.17
N CYS A 160 24.71 -12.01 -5.98
CA CYS A 160 24.81 -10.65 -6.52
C CYS A 160 25.94 -9.82 -5.91
N ILE A 161 26.26 -9.98 -4.62
CA ILE A 161 27.40 -9.30 -3.98
C ILE A 161 28.70 -9.78 -4.62
N ILE A 162 28.90 -11.09 -4.71
CA ILE A 162 30.10 -11.70 -5.28
C ILE A 162 30.27 -11.32 -6.75
N SER A 163 29.20 -11.46 -7.55
CA SER A 163 29.18 -11.03 -8.95
C SER A 163 29.58 -9.56 -9.11
N SER A 164 29.08 -8.68 -8.25
CA SER A 164 29.40 -7.25 -8.31
C SER A 164 30.88 -6.98 -8.00
N LEU A 165 31.46 -7.67 -7.01
CA LEU A 165 32.88 -7.53 -6.66
C LEU A 165 33.80 -8.02 -7.78
N VAL A 166 33.49 -9.16 -8.40
CA VAL A 166 34.26 -9.69 -9.54
C VAL A 166 34.24 -8.71 -10.71
N ARG A 167 33.07 -8.18 -11.06
CA ARG A 167 32.96 -7.20 -12.15
C ARG A 167 33.77 -5.94 -11.88
N ILE A 168 33.75 -5.42 -10.65
CA ILE A 168 34.58 -4.27 -10.25
C ILE A 168 36.05 -4.61 -10.43
N LEU A 169 36.51 -5.74 -9.88
CA LEU A 169 37.92 -6.15 -9.93
C LEU A 169 38.42 -6.33 -11.37
N VAL A 170 37.67 -7.04 -12.21
CA VAL A 170 38.03 -7.27 -13.61
C VAL A 170 38.05 -5.97 -14.41
N THR A 171 37.04 -5.12 -14.26
CA THR A 171 36.99 -3.82 -14.97
C THR A 171 38.16 -2.92 -14.54
N SER A 172 38.44 -2.84 -13.23
CA SER A 172 39.59 -2.09 -12.70
C SER A 172 40.92 -2.63 -13.22
N ALA A 173 41.07 -3.95 -13.34
CA ALA A 173 42.28 -4.56 -13.91
C ALA A 173 42.46 -4.20 -15.40
N VAL A 174 41.39 -4.23 -16.20
CA VAL A 174 41.45 -3.83 -17.62
C VAL A 174 41.78 -2.35 -17.79
N VAL A 175 41.16 -1.47 -17.00
CA VAL A 175 41.52 -0.03 -17.00
C VAL A 175 42.98 0.17 -16.59
N GLY A 176 43.41 -0.51 -15.51
CA GLY A 176 44.77 -0.45 -15.00
C GLY A 176 45.83 -0.90 -16.02
N ALA A 177 45.51 -1.87 -16.87
CA ALA A 177 46.36 -2.31 -17.96
C ALA A 177 46.30 -1.36 -19.18
N TYR A 178 45.11 -0.85 -19.53
CA TYR A 178 44.92 -0.04 -20.74
C TYR A 178 45.55 1.36 -20.66
N VAL A 179 45.48 2.03 -19.51
CA VAL A 179 46.06 3.38 -19.32
C VAL A 179 47.57 3.43 -19.64
N PRO A 180 48.43 2.55 -19.10
CA PRO A 180 49.85 2.53 -19.46
C PRO A 180 50.09 2.04 -20.89
N LEU A 181 49.31 1.07 -21.39
CA LEU A 181 49.45 0.56 -22.76
C LEU A 181 49.08 1.60 -23.83
N SER A 182 48.21 2.57 -23.50
CA SER A 182 47.80 3.66 -24.39
C SER A 182 48.72 4.89 -24.31
N GLY A 183 49.80 4.83 -23.52
CA GLY A 183 50.78 5.92 -23.40
C GLY A 183 50.27 7.16 -22.65
N ARG A 184 49.18 7.04 -21.88
CA ARG A 184 48.57 8.16 -21.14
C ARG A 184 49.04 8.20 -19.69
N GLU A 185 49.31 9.41 -19.18
CA GLU A 185 49.65 9.61 -17.76
C GLU A 185 48.42 9.56 -16.84
N TRP A 186 48.56 8.89 -15.69
CA TRP A 186 47.52 8.78 -14.66
C TRP A 186 47.02 10.12 -14.11
N LYS A 187 47.86 11.16 -14.12
CA LYS A 187 47.50 12.52 -13.68
C LYS A 187 46.41 13.14 -14.55
N LEU A 188 46.50 12.96 -15.87
CA LEU A 188 45.54 13.51 -16.83
C LEU A 188 44.18 12.79 -16.71
N VAL A 189 44.22 11.48 -16.47
CA VAL A 189 43.02 10.66 -16.22
C VAL A 189 42.30 11.09 -14.95
N LYS A 190 43.04 11.41 -13.88
CA LYS A 190 42.45 11.84 -12.59
C LYS A 190 41.78 13.22 -12.66
N LEU A 191 42.37 14.17 -13.38
CA LEU A 191 41.81 15.52 -13.56
C LEU A 191 40.47 15.49 -14.31
N VAL A 192 40.39 14.70 -15.39
CA VAL A 192 39.15 14.51 -16.17
C VAL A 192 38.09 13.75 -15.36
N PHE A 193 38.53 12.85 -14.47
CA PHE A 193 37.64 12.07 -13.62
C PHE A 193 36.86 12.94 -12.62
N GLU A 194 37.49 13.92 -11.99
CA GLU A 194 36.87 14.72 -10.92
C GLU A 194 35.77 15.69 -11.43
N THR A 195 35.93 16.27 -12.63
CA THR A 195 35.03 17.35 -13.12
C THR A 195 33.97 16.85 -14.10
N VAL A 196 34.34 16.01 -15.08
CA VAL A 196 33.43 15.60 -16.17
C VAL A 196 32.81 14.24 -15.90
N VAL A 197 33.58 13.28 -15.38
CA VAL A 197 33.10 11.91 -15.18
C VAL A 197 32.11 11.81 -14.03
N VAL A 198 32.30 12.52 -12.91
CA VAL A 198 31.34 12.49 -11.79
C VAL A 198 29.95 12.93 -12.22
N SER A 199 29.86 14.04 -12.96
CA SER A 199 28.60 14.59 -13.46
C SER A 199 27.91 13.65 -14.46
N LEU A 200 28.67 13.10 -15.42
CA LEU A 200 28.14 12.11 -16.38
C LEU A 200 27.73 10.79 -15.70
N VAL A 201 28.49 10.34 -14.70
CA VAL A 201 28.16 9.15 -13.91
C VAL A 201 26.87 9.38 -13.12
N ALA A 202 26.67 10.56 -12.52
CA ALA A 202 25.44 10.90 -11.84
C ALA A 202 24.24 10.91 -12.79
N ILE A 203 24.37 11.53 -13.98
CA ILE A 203 23.33 11.53 -15.01
C ILE A 203 23.02 10.10 -15.47
N GLN A 204 24.04 9.28 -15.72
CA GLN A 204 23.87 7.90 -16.17
C GLN A 204 23.21 7.03 -15.09
N ILE A 205 23.58 7.20 -13.82
CA ILE A 205 22.95 6.53 -12.68
C ILE A 205 21.46 6.91 -12.60
N ALA A 206 21.15 8.21 -12.70
CA ALA A 206 19.78 8.71 -12.65
C ALA A 206 18.95 8.20 -13.85
N SER A 207 19.48 8.31 -15.07
CA SER A 207 18.82 7.84 -16.29
C SER A 207 18.56 6.33 -16.26
N SER A 208 19.54 5.52 -15.85
CA SER A 208 19.37 4.06 -15.72
C SER A 208 18.33 3.70 -14.65
N ALA A 209 18.30 4.43 -13.53
CA ALA A 209 17.31 4.24 -12.46
C ALA A 209 15.90 4.65 -12.89
N LEU A 210 15.76 5.71 -13.69
CA LEU A 210 14.48 6.14 -14.25
C LEU A 210 13.98 5.15 -15.30
N CYS A 211 14.82 4.74 -16.24
CA CYS A 211 14.47 3.77 -17.29
C CYS A 211 13.99 2.45 -16.66
N ARG A 212 14.73 1.95 -15.67
CA ARG A 212 14.31 0.83 -14.81
C ARG A 212 12.89 0.98 -14.32
N TRP A 213 12.63 2.12 -13.70
CA TRP A 213 11.39 2.36 -13.00
C TRP A 213 10.23 2.42 -13.99
N PHE A 214 10.38 3.15 -15.09
CA PHE A 214 9.38 3.22 -16.17
C PHE A 214 9.08 1.84 -16.77
N VAL A 215 10.10 1.01 -17.00
CA VAL A 215 9.90 -0.35 -17.51
C VAL A 215 9.10 -1.20 -16.51
N VAL A 216 9.47 -1.16 -15.23
CA VAL A 216 8.74 -1.90 -14.19
C VAL A 216 7.28 -1.43 -14.10
N VAL A 217 7.05 -0.13 -14.20
CA VAL A 217 5.72 0.49 -14.21
C VAL A 217 4.92 0.02 -15.44
N ALA A 218 5.49 0.10 -16.64
CA ALA A 218 4.87 -0.33 -17.89
C ALA A 218 4.48 -1.81 -17.86
N CYS A 219 5.32 -2.66 -17.28
CA CYS A 219 5.03 -4.09 -17.10
C CYS A 219 3.86 -4.31 -16.13
N LYS A 220 3.82 -3.59 -15.01
CA LYS A 220 2.73 -3.69 -14.02
C LYS A 220 1.38 -3.23 -14.56
N MET A 221 1.38 -2.22 -15.44
CA MET A 221 0.19 -1.64 -16.06
C MET A 221 -0.31 -2.43 -17.28
N HIS A 222 0.25 -3.62 -17.57
CA HIS A 222 -0.10 -4.43 -18.75
C HIS A 222 0.09 -3.67 -20.09
N ALA A 223 1.00 -2.68 -20.09
CA ALA A 223 1.37 -1.85 -21.24
C ALA A 223 2.67 -2.33 -21.92
N LEU A 224 3.03 -3.62 -21.72
CA LEU A 224 4.30 -4.21 -22.16
C LEU A 224 4.61 -3.92 -23.64
N ARG A 225 3.63 -4.04 -24.54
CA ARG A 225 3.85 -3.91 -25.99
C ARG A 225 4.18 -2.48 -26.41
N ARG A 226 3.38 -1.51 -25.94
CA ARG A 226 3.47 -0.10 -26.39
C ARG A 226 4.44 0.73 -25.57
N SER A 227 4.58 0.46 -24.27
CA SER A 227 5.37 1.29 -23.35
C SER A 227 6.70 0.67 -22.94
N PHE A 228 6.92 -0.62 -23.23
CA PHE A 228 8.19 -1.30 -22.95
C PHE A 228 8.88 -1.79 -24.23
N VAL A 229 8.24 -2.66 -25.02
CA VAL A 229 8.89 -3.27 -26.19
C VAL A 229 9.12 -2.27 -27.32
N LEU A 230 8.08 -1.51 -27.70
CA LEU A 230 8.19 -0.55 -28.81
C LEU A 230 9.25 0.54 -28.59
N PRO A 231 9.34 1.24 -27.44
CA PRO A 231 10.40 2.23 -27.22
C PRO A 231 11.80 1.62 -27.23
N MET A 232 11.97 0.41 -26.68
CA MET A 232 13.27 -0.28 -26.70
C MET A 232 13.70 -0.68 -28.11
N TYR A 233 12.73 -1.03 -28.96
CA TYR A 233 12.97 -1.36 -30.36
C TYR A 233 13.29 -0.13 -31.22
N LEU A 234 12.68 1.01 -30.91
CA LEU A 234 12.89 2.26 -31.62
C LEU A 234 14.12 3.02 -31.13
N ALA A 235 14.61 2.80 -29.91
CA ALA A 235 15.69 3.60 -29.33
C ALA A 235 16.97 3.64 -30.21
N SER A 236 17.45 2.48 -30.66
CA SER A 236 18.59 2.41 -31.60
C SER A 236 18.32 3.10 -32.94
N ILE A 237 17.11 3.02 -33.48
CA ILE A 237 16.71 3.74 -34.72
C ILE A 237 16.58 5.24 -34.48
N THR A 238 16.05 5.67 -33.33
CA THR A 238 15.89 7.08 -32.99
C THR A 238 17.26 7.73 -32.83
N VAL A 239 18.19 7.04 -32.15
CA VAL A 239 19.60 7.45 -32.09
C VAL A 239 20.15 7.59 -33.51
N LEU A 240 19.99 6.57 -34.36
CA LEU A 240 20.44 6.63 -35.76
C LEU A 240 19.82 7.80 -36.55
N ALA A 241 18.52 8.06 -36.40
CA ALA A 241 17.80 9.11 -37.11
C ALA A 241 18.17 10.51 -36.62
N VAL A 242 18.28 10.73 -35.31
CA VAL A 242 18.69 12.01 -34.72
C VAL A 242 20.11 12.37 -35.14
N PHE A 243 21.00 11.39 -35.33
CA PHE A 243 22.39 11.64 -35.71
C PHE A 243 22.63 11.69 -37.23
N LEU A 244 21.86 10.96 -38.05
CA LEU A 244 22.02 10.97 -39.51
C LEU A 244 21.20 12.05 -40.23
N VAL A 245 19.99 12.38 -39.78
CA VAL A 245 19.11 13.34 -40.48
C VAL A 245 19.75 14.74 -40.62
N PRO A 246 20.41 15.31 -39.59
CA PRO A 246 21.11 16.59 -39.70
C PRO A 246 22.22 16.60 -40.77
N THR A 247 22.88 15.46 -41.00
CA THR A 247 23.98 15.35 -41.99
C THR A 247 23.50 15.36 -43.44
N THR A 248 22.22 15.02 -43.67
CA THR A 248 21.61 14.97 -45.00
C THR A 248 20.93 16.27 -45.42
N VAL A 249 20.51 17.11 -44.47
CA VAL A 249 19.57 18.21 -44.75
C VAL A 249 20.25 19.57 -45.00
N ARG A 250 21.50 19.84 -44.60
CA ARG A 250 22.21 21.07 -44.99
C ARG A 250 23.72 21.01 -44.70
N LEU A 251 24.53 20.73 -45.71
CA LEU A 251 25.95 21.08 -45.73
C LEU A 251 26.21 21.89 -47.00
N PRO A 252 26.47 23.20 -46.92
CA PRO A 252 26.98 23.96 -48.06
C PRO A 252 28.33 23.36 -48.45
N LYS A 253 28.51 23.05 -49.74
CA LYS A 253 29.83 22.76 -50.30
C LYS A 253 30.70 24.01 -50.10
N SER A 254 31.65 23.98 -49.16
CA SER A 254 32.75 24.95 -49.13
C SER A 254 34.07 24.21 -48.98
N ASN A 255 34.92 24.39 -49.99
CA ASN A 255 36.30 23.90 -50.07
C ASN A 255 37.24 24.73 -49.19
N GLN A 256 37.09 24.72 -47.87
CA GLN A 256 38.03 25.39 -46.98
C GLN A 256 38.63 24.45 -45.94
N THR A 257 39.89 24.11 -46.18
CA THR A 257 40.84 23.48 -45.27
C THR A 257 41.40 24.52 -44.28
N SER A 258 40.56 25.07 -43.41
CA SER A 258 41.04 25.89 -42.30
C SER A 258 40.30 25.57 -41.00
N THR A 259 41.08 25.42 -39.94
CA THR A 259 40.67 25.30 -38.53
C THR A 259 39.92 26.57 -38.13
N CYS A 260 38.60 26.50 -38.11
CA CYS A 260 37.70 27.62 -37.87
C CYS A 260 37.42 27.83 -36.37
N PHE A 261 38.45 28.11 -35.58
CA PHE A 261 38.23 28.58 -34.20
C PHE A 261 39.01 29.82 -33.80
N ASP A 262 39.87 30.37 -34.65
CA ASP A 262 40.67 31.51 -34.22
C ASP A 262 40.08 32.89 -34.56
N ASN A 263 39.09 33.04 -35.48
CA ASN A 263 38.68 34.39 -35.92
C ASN A 263 37.22 34.57 -36.43
N PHE A 264 36.19 33.93 -35.86
CA PHE A 264 34.81 34.19 -36.30
C PHE A 264 33.83 34.46 -35.14
N GLN A 265 33.33 35.69 -35.04
CA GLN A 265 32.23 36.07 -34.15
C GLN A 265 30.88 35.88 -34.87
N PRO A 266 30.00 34.96 -34.44
CA PRO A 266 28.69 34.76 -35.04
C PRO A 266 27.74 35.93 -34.72
N LYS A 267 26.89 36.32 -35.69
CA LYS A 267 26.00 37.51 -35.57
C LYS A 267 24.54 37.16 -35.22
N SER A 268 24.16 35.88 -35.13
CA SER A 268 22.80 35.45 -34.76
C SER A 268 22.74 34.15 -33.94
N SER A 269 21.64 33.91 -33.22
CA SER A 269 21.37 32.66 -32.47
C SER A 269 21.28 31.43 -33.36
N ASP A 270 20.81 31.59 -34.60
CA ASP A 270 20.65 30.50 -35.57
C ASP A 270 22.00 30.05 -36.15
N GLU A 271 22.96 30.97 -36.31
CA GLU A 271 24.35 30.64 -36.68
C GLU A 271 25.06 29.88 -35.58
N TRP A 272 24.82 30.23 -34.31
CA TRP A 272 25.38 29.51 -33.16
C TRP A 272 24.90 28.06 -33.12
N LEU A 273 23.61 27.85 -33.36
CA LEU A 273 23.02 26.52 -33.40
C LEU A 273 23.55 25.71 -34.58
N LEU A 274 23.73 26.34 -35.75
CA LEU A 274 24.30 25.71 -36.95
C LEU A 274 25.79 25.38 -36.79
N LEU A 275 26.60 26.26 -36.19
CA LEU A 275 28.01 26.02 -35.87
C LEU A 275 28.18 24.90 -34.86
N MET A 276 27.40 24.92 -33.77
CA MET A 276 27.35 23.82 -32.79
C MET A 276 26.89 22.50 -33.42
N LEU A 277 25.90 22.53 -34.32
CA LEU A 277 25.46 21.34 -35.04
C LEU A 277 26.56 20.82 -35.96
N THR A 278 27.26 21.71 -36.67
CA THR A 278 28.33 21.36 -37.61
C THR A 278 29.55 20.81 -36.90
N ASP A 279 29.91 21.40 -35.75
CA ASP A 279 31.03 20.97 -34.92
C ASP A 279 30.69 19.67 -34.18
N ALA A 280 29.46 19.52 -33.68
CA ALA A 280 28.95 18.24 -33.20
C ALA A 280 29.01 17.18 -34.31
N ILE A 281 28.48 17.43 -35.51
CA ILE A 281 28.51 16.50 -36.65
C ILE A 281 29.96 16.13 -37.04
N ARG A 282 30.90 17.08 -37.01
CA ARG A 282 32.32 16.87 -37.34
C ARG A 282 33.05 16.08 -36.24
N THR A 283 32.72 16.32 -34.97
CA THR A 283 33.24 15.57 -33.81
C THR A 283 32.63 14.17 -33.71
N LEU A 284 31.39 14.00 -34.19
CA LEU A 284 30.64 12.74 -34.21
C LEU A 284 30.98 11.84 -35.42
N ASN A 285 31.43 12.42 -36.55
CA ASN A 285 31.84 11.71 -37.77
C ASN A 285 33.35 11.86 -38.03
N THR A 286 34.16 11.09 -37.30
CA THR A 286 35.62 11.08 -37.45
C THR A 286 36.13 10.19 -38.60
N ARG A 287 35.26 9.43 -39.29
CA ARG A 287 35.69 8.53 -40.38
C ARG A 287 35.85 9.26 -41.71
N ASP A 288 36.99 9.06 -42.35
CA ASP A 288 37.27 9.50 -43.73
C ASP A 288 36.24 8.97 -44.74
N ILE A 289 35.56 7.85 -44.46
CA ILE A 289 34.54 7.25 -45.34
C ILE A 289 33.28 8.12 -45.44
N VAL A 290 32.88 8.77 -44.34
CA VAL A 290 31.74 9.71 -44.29
C VAL A 290 32.16 11.06 -44.86
N VAL A 291 33.41 11.48 -44.59
CA VAL A 291 34.00 12.74 -45.05
C VAL A 291 34.29 12.74 -46.56
N HIS A 292 34.74 11.63 -47.15
CA HIS A 292 35.03 11.47 -48.58
C HIS A 292 33.88 10.85 -49.39
N LYS A 293 32.71 10.63 -48.78
CA LYS A 293 31.51 10.07 -49.45
C LYS A 293 31.79 8.81 -50.29
N LYS A 294 32.57 7.86 -49.77
CA LYS A 294 32.72 6.55 -50.43
C LYS A 294 31.41 5.77 -50.29
N THR A 295 30.55 5.84 -51.31
CA THR A 295 29.20 5.27 -51.31
C THR A 295 29.17 3.79 -50.88
N GLY A 296 30.16 3.00 -51.28
CA GLY A 296 30.26 1.58 -50.91
C GLY A 296 30.45 1.33 -49.41
N GLY A 297 31.27 2.13 -48.73
CA GLY A 297 31.51 1.98 -47.28
C GLY A 297 30.29 2.38 -46.45
N LEU A 298 29.59 3.44 -46.84
CA LEU A 298 28.36 3.90 -46.18
C LEU A 298 27.21 2.89 -46.34
N VAL A 299 27.08 2.29 -47.53
CA VAL A 299 26.10 1.22 -47.78
C VAL A 299 26.40 -0.02 -46.95
N CYS A 300 27.67 -0.44 -46.83
CA CYS A 300 28.06 -1.58 -45.99
C CYS A 300 27.73 -1.33 -44.51
N LEU A 301 28.02 -0.13 -43.99
CA LEU A 301 27.75 0.25 -42.61
C LEU A 301 26.24 0.35 -42.31
N GLY A 302 25.46 0.90 -43.24
CA GLY A 302 24.00 0.91 -43.13
C GLY A 302 23.40 -0.50 -43.14
N CYS A 303 23.90 -1.38 -44.01
CA CYS A 303 23.45 -2.77 -44.09
C CYS A 303 23.84 -3.57 -42.83
N SER A 304 25.05 -3.38 -42.27
CA SER A 304 25.44 -4.04 -41.02
C SER A 304 24.58 -3.58 -39.84
N ALA A 305 24.30 -2.28 -39.74
CA ALA A 305 23.43 -1.73 -38.69
C ALA A 305 22.00 -2.28 -38.78
N LEU A 306 21.42 -2.31 -39.98
CA LEU A 306 20.08 -2.88 -40.21
C LEU A 306 20.05 -4.38 -39.89
N SER A 307 21.09 -5.12 -40.27
CA SER A 307 21.20 -6.56 -40.03
C SER A 307 21.25 -6.88 -38.54
N TRP A 308 22.05 -6.15 -37.75
CA TRP A 308 22.09 -6.33 -36.29
C TRP A 308 20.79 -5.91 -35.60
N TRP A 309 20.15 -4.82 -36.05
CA TRP A 309 18.85 -4.40 -35.53
C TRP A 309 17.76 -5.46 -35.78
N LEU A 310 17.63 -5.94 -37.02
CA LEU A 310 16.68 -7.02 -37.37
C LEU A 310 17.01 -8.32 -36.61
N GLY A 311 18.29 -8.65 -36.44
CA GLY A 311 18.73 -9.78 -35.64
C GLY A 311 18.23 -9.72 -34.20
N LEU A 312 18.43 -8.57 -33.53
CA LEU A 312 17.95 -8.36 -32.16
C LEU A 312 16.41 -8.44 -32.07
N MET A 313 15.69 -7.83 -33.02
CA MET A 313 14.23 -7.92 -33.10
C MET A 313 13.78 -9.37 -33.10
N LEU A 314 14.22 -10.15 -34.09
CA LEU A 314 13.80 -11.54 -34.28
C LEU A 314 14.09 -12.42 -33.06
N SER A 315 15.23 -12.21 -32.41
CA SER A 315 15.58 -12.93 -31.17
C SER A 315 14.67 -12.63 -29.97
N THR A 316 13.95 -11.49 -30.00
CA THR A 316 13.13 -11.00 -28.87
C THR A 316 11.64 -10.89 -29.21
N VAL A 317 11.22 -11.27 -30.43
CA VAL A 317 9.82 -11.24 -30.89
C VAL A 317 8.89 -12.00 -29.94
N TYR A 318 9.37 -13.05 -29.27
CA TYR A 318 8.56 -13.83 -28.32
C TYR A 318 7.96 -12.96 -27.19
N ILE A 319 8.65 -11.88 -26.79
CA ILE A 319 8.21 -10.95 -25.74
C ILE A 319 6.87 -10.30 -26.11
N TRP A 320 6.66 -10.03 -27.40
CA TRP A 320 5.42 -9.43 -27.90
C TRP A 320 4.19 -10.31 -27.63
N TYR A 321 4.39 -11.64 -27.60
CA TYR A 321 3.34 -12.63 -27.41
C TYR A 321 3.20 -13.11 -25.97
N LEU A 322 3.99 -12.61 -25.02
CA LEU A 322 3.85 -12.95 -23.60
C LEU A 322 2.50 -12.46 -23.05
N LYS A 323 1.81 -13.35 -22.34
CA LYS A 323 0.63 -13.03 -21.54
C LYS A 323 1.07 -12.99 -20.08
N ILE A 324 1.21 -11.78 -19.54
CA ILE A 324 1.67 -11.51 -18.17
C ILE A 324 0.43 -11.22 -17.32
N HIS A 325 0.41 -11.67 -16.07
CA HIS A 325 -0.68 -11.37 -15.14
C HIS A 325 -0.58 -9.91 -14.62
N ARG A 326 -1.68 -9.35 -14.11
CA ARG A 326 -1.70 -7.97 -13.60
C ARG A 326 -0.73 -7.82 -12.41
N ILE A 327 0.06 -6.74 -12.38
CA ILE A 327 0.98 -6.39 -11.27
C ILE A 327 1.95 -7.55 -10.93
N GLU A 328 2.43 -8.26 -11.96
CA GLU A 328 3.39 -9.34 -11.76
C GLU A 328 4.71 -8.82 -11.14
N ARG A 329 5.32 -9.61 -10.25
CA ARG A 329 6.53 -9.15 -9.55
C ARG A 329 7.68 -9.09 -10.56
N THR A 330 8.52 -8.06 -10.46
CA THR A 330 9.69 -7.89 -11.35
C THR A 330 10.66 -9.08 -11.33
N GLN A 331 10.73 -9.82 -10.23
CA GLN A 331 11.53 -11.03 -10.09
C GLN A 331 10.99 -12.24 -10.88
N ASP A 332 9.69 -12.23 -11.17
CA ASP A 332 9.00 -13.25 -11.94
C ASP A 332 9.08 -12.90 -13.43
N LEU A 333 9.12 -11.60 -13.76
CA LEU A 333 9.26 -11.13 -15.13
C LEU A 333 10.69 -11.16 -15.68
N PHE A 334 11.68 -10.80 -14.86
CA PHE A 334 13.08 -10.72 -15.26
C PHE A 334 13.93 -11.78 -14.56
N VAL A 335 14.82 -12.42 -15.31
CA VAL A 335 15.73 -13.45 -14.79
C VAL A 335 16.72 -12.86 -13.81
N ARG A 336 17.29 -11.68 -14.08
CA ARG A 336 18.23 -10.96 -13.22
C ARG A 336 17.57 -9.70 -12.64
N ARG A 337 17.98 -9.32 -11.42
CA ARG A 337 17.34 -8.20 -10.69
C ARG A 337 17.67 -6.83 -11.24
N MET A 338 18.85 -6.61 -11.83
CA MET A 338 19.33 -5.34 -12.41
C MET A 338 19.95 -5.61 -13.78
N TYR A 339 20.04 -4.57 -14.63
CA TYR A 339 20.58 -4.63 -16.00
C TYR A 339 22.03 -4.21 -16.03
N GLU A 340 22.68 -4.51 -17.14
CA GLU A 340 24.01 -3.96 -17.43
C GLU A 340 23.91 -2.51 -17.90
N GLY A 341 24.70 -1.63 -17.28
CA GLY A 341 24.62 -0.19 -17.57
C GLY A 341 25.07 0.17 -18.99
N ALA A 342 26.05 -0.57 -19.52
CA ALA A 342 26.56 -0.39 -20.88
C ALA A 342 25.64 -0.95 -21.98
N PHE A 343 24.71 -1.85 -21.63
CA PHE A 343 23.83 -2.54 -22.59
C PHE A 343 22.37 -2.45 -22.12
N LEU A 344 21.88 -1.23 -21.88
CA LEU A 344 20.59 -1.03 -21.20
C LEU A 344 19.42 -1.66 -21.99
N GLU A 345 19.32 -1.38 -23.29
CA GLU A 345 18.25 -1.88 -24.16
C GLU A 345 18.28 -3.41 -24.30
N GLN A 346 19.45 -3.94 -24.68
CA GLN A 346 19.67 -5.37 -24.90
C GLN A 346 19.50 -6.15 -23.58
N SER A 347 20.00 -5.61 -22.47
CA SER A 347 19.85 -6.21 -21.16
C SER A 347 18.42 -6.16 -20.62
N MET A 348 17.55 -5.29 -21.10
CA MET A 348 16.14 -5.33 -20.71
C MET A 348 15.35 -6.32 -21.53
N LEU A 349 15.57 -6.39 -22.84
CA LEU A 349 14.89 -7.34 -23.72
C LEU A 349 15.30 -8.79 -23.42
N LEU A 350 16.60 -9.09 -23.44
CA LEU A 350 17.13 -10.46 -23.30
C LEU A 350 16.99 -11.05 -21.88
N ASN A 351 16.77 -10.18 -20.88
CA ASN A 351 16.58 -10.58 -19.48
C ASN A 351 15.11 -10.93 -19.14
N THR A 352 14.16 -10.74 -20.07
CA THR A 352 12.77 -11.17 -19.87
C THR A 352 12.66 -12.69 -19.88
N ARG A 353 12.01 -13.28 -18.87
CA ARG A 353 11.91 -14.74 -18.73
C ARG A 353 11.20 -15.36 -19.94
N PHE A 354 11.83 -16.38 -20.52
CA PHE A 354 11.23 -17.16 -21.61
C PHE A 354 10.06 -18.05 -21.13
N GLU A 355 10.11 -18.48 -19.87
CA GLU A 355 9.19 -19.48 -19.31
C GLU A 355 8.04 -18.86 -18.49
N ILE A 356 6.98 -18.40 -19.17
CA ILE A 356 5.71 -17.98 -18.53
C ILE A 356 4.57 -18.99 -18.83
N ARG A 357 4.82 -20.01 -19.66
CA ARG A 357 3.75 -20.85 -20.23
C ARG A 357 3.32 -22.05 -19.37
N LYS A 358 4.14 -22.55 -18.45
CA LYS A 358 3.83 -23.77 -17.65
C LYS A 358 3.01 -23.49 -16.39
N ARG A 359 3.38 -22.50 -15.55
CA ARG A 359 2.63 -22.18 -14.31
C ARG A 359 1.24 -21.58 -14.53
N ILE A 360 1.00 -20.92 -15.65
CA ILE A 360 -0.25 -20.18 -15.92
C ILE A 360 -1.39 -21.10 -16.39
N LYS A 361 -1.06 -22.21 -17.04
CA LYS A 361 -2.08 -23.10 -17.62
C LYS A 361 -2.63 -24.10 -16.59
N GLU A 362 -1.85 -24.48 -15.58
CA GLU A 362 -2.26 -25.45 -14.56
C GLU A 362 -3.07 -24.84 -13.40
N LYS A 363 -3.15 -23.51 -13.28
CA LYS A 363 -3.84 -22.84 -12.15
C LYS A 363 -5.24 -22.28 -12.45
N ASN A 364 -5.78 -22.46 -13.66
CA ASN A 364 -7.06 -21.85 -14.06
C ASN A 364 -8.19 -22.90 -14.24
N ALA A 365 -8.55 -23.60 -13.17
CA ALA A 365 -9.98 -23.77 -12.92
C ALA A 365 -10.47 -22.44 -12.31
N LYS A 366 -11.55 -21.85 -12.82
CA LYS A 366 -12.14 -20.63 -12.22
C LYS A 366 -12.71 -21.00 -10.86
N GLU A 367 -11.89 -20.92 -9.82
CA GLU A 367 -12.31 -21.17 -8.43
C GLU A 367 -13.15 -19.99 -7.92
N THR A 368 -14.33 -20.28 -7.40
CA THR A 368 -15.24 -19.29 -6.84
C THR A 368 -14.76 -18.88 -5.45
N ILE A 369 -14.69 -17.57 -5.20
CA ILE A 369 -14.35 -17.02 -3.89
C ILE A 369 -15.61 -16.88 -3.06
N ARG A 370 -15.53 -17.21 -1.77
CA ARG A 370 -16.63 -16.96 -0.83
C ARG A 370 -16.25 -15.84 0.14
N VAL A 371 -17.13 -14.85 0.27
CA VAL A 371 -16.95 -13.72 1.18
C VAL A 371 -18.10 -13.67 2.17
N PHE A 372 -17.78 -13.80 3.45
CA PHE A 372 -18.71 -13.66 4.55
C PHE A 372 -18.64 -12.24 5.10
N LEU A 373 -19.70 -11.46 4.91
CA LEU A 373 -19.81 -10.13 5.51
C LEU A 373 -20.36 -10.27 6.92
N CYS A 374 -19.64 -9.76 7.92
CA CYS A 374 -19.98 -9.87 9.33
C CYS A 374 -20.07 -8.47 9.95
N ALA A 375 -21.29 -7.95 10.03
CA ALA A 375 -21.60 -6.70 10.71
C ALA A 375 -21.96 -6.96 12.17
N THR A 376 -21.42 -6.16 13.09
CA THR A 376 -21.82 -6.18 14.51
C THR A 376 -22.64 -4.94 14.86
N MET A 377 -23.77 -5.13 15.52
CA MET A 377 -24.68 -4.05 15.93
C MET A 377 -24.96 -4.13 17.43
N TRP A 378 -24.97 -2.96 18.08
CA TRP A 378 -25.38 -2.84 19.47
C TRP A 378 -25.98 -1.46 19.72
N HIS A 379 -27.30 -1.43 19.94
CA HIS A 379 -28.10 -0.21 20.13
C HIS A 379 -27.81 0.89 19.08
N GLU A 380 -27.67 0.49 17.81
CA GLU A 380 -27.53 1.43 16.69
C GLU A 380 -28.81 2.26 16.52
N THR A 381 -28.66 3.45 15.95
CA THR A 381 -29.82 4.29 15.57
C THR A 381 -30.40 3.84 14.22
N TYR A 382 -31.62 4.29 13.92
CA TYR A 382 -32.27 4.04 12.62
C TYR A 382 -31.38 4.41 11.43
N ASP A 383 -30.82 5.63 11.45
CA ASP A 383 -29.97 6.15 10.38
C ASP A 383 -28.65 5.37 10.25
N GLU A 384 -28.13 4.80 11.35
CA GLU A 384 -26.94 3.93 11.34
C GLU A 384 -27.23 2.59 10.70
N MET A 385 -28.27 1.89 11.16
CA MET A 385 -28.68 0.61 10.60
C MET A 385 -29.01 0.72 9.11
N MET A 386 -29.65 1.81 8.70
CA MET A 386 -30.00 2.05 7.30
C MET A 386 -28.76 2.11 6.39
N LYS A 387 -27.65 2.73 6.83
CA LYS A 387 -26.40 2.83 6.04
C LYS A 387 -25.82 1.47 5.66
N ILE A 388 -25.74 0.57 6.63
CA ILE A 388 -25.16 -0.75 6.40
C ILE A 388 -26.08 -1.63 5.56
N ILE A 389 -27.40 -1.55 5.78
CA ILE A 389 -28.39 -2.27 4.96
C ILE A 389 -28.33 -1.79 3.51
N ILE A 390 -28.29 -0.48 3.26
CA ILE A 390 -28.09 0.08 1.91
C ILE A 390 -26.83 -0.51 1.26
N SER A 391 -25.71 -0.58 1.99
CA SER A 391 -24.45 -1.13 1.48
C SER A 391 -24.57 -2.61 1.08
N MET A 392 -25.30 -3.42 1.87
CA MET A 392 -25.58 -4.82 1.54
C MET A 392 -26.45 -4.97 0.28
N PHE A 393 -27.51 -4.16 0.15
CA PHE A 393 -28.36 -4.15 -1.05
C PHE A 393 -27.61 -3.68 -2.30
N ARG A 394 -26.71 -2.69 -2.18
CA ARG A 394 -25.82 -2.27 -3.28
C ARG A 394 -24.93 -3.44 -3.73
N LEU A 395 -24.40 -4.23 -2.80
CA LEU A 395 -23.55 -5.38 -3.11
C LEU A 395 -24.34 -6.53 -3.77
N ASP A 396 -25.56 -6.80 -3.28
CA ASP A 396 -26.50 -7.78 -3.88
C ASP A 396 -26.82 -7.42 -5.35
N LYS A 397 -27.07 -6.13 -5.62
CA LYS A 397 -27.27 -5.61 -6.98
C LYS A 397 -26.02 -5.75 -7.86
N TYR A 398 -24.84 -5.56 -7.29
CA TYR A 398 -23.57 -5.59 -8.02
C TYR A 398 -23.14 -7.01 -8.44
N ARG A 399 -23.40 -8.02 -7.60
CA ARG A 399 -23.15 -9.45 -7.88
C ARG A 399 -24.40 -10.29 -7.58
N PRO A 400 -25.35 -10.35 -8.52
CA PRO A 400 -26.57 -11.13 -8.36
C PRO A 400 -26.27 -12.63 -8.48
N LYS A 401 -26.89 -13.45 -7.63
CA LYS A 401 -26.70 -14.92 -7.65
C LYS A 401 -27.34 -15.60 -8.88
N THR A 402 -28.22 -14.88 -9.58
CA THR A 402 -28.96 -15.37 -10.76
C THR A 402 -28.21 -15.26 -12.10
N LYS A 403 -27.05 -14.59 -12.16
CA LYS A 403 -26.23 -14.49 -13.39
C LYS A 403 -25.11 -15.53 -13.43
N GLU A 404 -24.69 -15.94 -14.64
CA GLU A 404 -23.60 -16.92 -14.90
C GLU A 404 -22.18 -16.50 -14.42
N GLN A 405 -22.02 -15.37 -13.73
CA GLN A 405 -20.74 -14.91 -13.17
C GLN A 405 -20.53 -15.49 -11.77
N HIS A 406 -19.88 -16.65 -11.69
CA HIS A 406 -19.50 -17.31 -10.42
C HIS A 406 -18.07 -17.00 -9.97
N ASP A 407 -17.64 -15.73 -10.02
CA ASP A 407 -16.31 -15.32 -9.55
C ASP A 407 -16.25 -15.14 -8.02
N VAL A 408 -17.28 -14.52 -7.43
CA VAL A 408 -17.40 -14.26 -5.99
C VAL A 408 -18.84 -14.51 -5.50
N GLU A 409 -18.99 -15.26 -4.42
CA GLU A 409 -20.24 -15.51 -3.69
C GLU A 409 -20.25 -14.71 -2.38
N PHE A 410 -21.33 -13.96 -2.12
CA PHE A 410 -21.52 -13.17 -0.90
C PHE A 410 -22.57 -13.77 0.03
N GLU A 411 -22.26 -13.75 1.32
CA GLU A 411 -23.19 -14.16 2.39
C GLU A 411 -23.17 -13.08 3.50
N PHE A 412 -24.32 -12.47 3.77
CA PHE A 412 -24.43 -11.31 4.66
C PHE A 412 -24.88 -11.71 6.07
N HIS A 413 -24.16 -11.28 7.09
CA HIS A 413 -24.43 -11.62 8.48
C HIS A 413 -24.41 -10.39 9.36
N ILE A 414 -25.52 -10.19 10.07
CA ILE A 414 -25.68 -9.13 11.06
C ILE A 414 -25.78 -9.80 12.43
N TYR A 415 -24.85 -9.51 13.31
CA TYR A 415 -24.86 -9.99 14.69
C TYR A 415 -25.38 -8.87 15.59
N PHE A 416 -26.57 -9.07 16.13
CA PHE A 416 -27.24 -8.12 17.00
C PHE A 416 -27.04 -8.52 18.46
N ASP A 417 -26.21 -7.77 19.17
CA ASP A 417 -25.93 -8.01 20.59
C ASP A 417 -27.08 -7.48 21.49
N ASP A 418 -27.41 -8.24 22.53
CA ASP A 418 -28.46 -7.94 23.53
C ASP A 418 -29.85 -7.69 22.90
N ALA A 419 -30.31 -8.60 22.04
CA ALA A 419 -31.51 -8.42 21.23
C ALA A 419 -32.85 -8.64 21.98
N PHE A 420 -32.82 -9.07 23.25
CA PHE A 420 -34.02 -9.52 23.97
C PHE A 420 -34.23 -8.76 25.29
N LYS A 421 -35.50 -8.56 25.65
CA LYS A 421 -35.97 -8.05 26.94
C LYS A 421 -36.88 -9.07 27.61
N ASP A 422 -36.85 -9.08 28.94
CA ASP A 422 -37.75 -9.89 29.74
C ASP A 422 -39.12 -9.18 29.86
N VAL A 423 -40.19 -9.91 29.60
CA VAL A 423 -41.59 -9.45 29.73
C VAL A 423 -42.34 -10.49 30.54
N ASP A 424 -43.39 -10.10 31.27
CA ASP A 424 -44.11 -10.95 32.25
C ASP A 424 -44.62 -12.31 31.71
N ASN A 425 -44.62 -12.53 30.39
CA ASN A 425 -45.09 -13.76 29.72
C ASN A 425 -44.11 -14.35 28.68
N GLY A 426 -42.82 -14.00 28.73
CA GLY A 426 -41.80 -14.54 27.84
C GLY A 426 -40.68 -13.56 27.51
N ARG A 427 -39.77 -13.96 26.62
CA ARG A 427 -38.72 -13.07 26.11
C ARG A 427 -39.08 -12.53 24.74
N HIS A 428 -39.10 -11.20 24.65
CA HIS A 428 -39.43 -10.48 23.42
C HIS A 428 -38.18 -9.81 22.85
N ALA A 429 -38.17 -9.56 21.55
CA ALA A 429 -37.16 -8.71 20.93
C ALA A 429 -37.18 -7.30 21.59
N ASN A 430 -36.02 -6.68 21.72
CA ASN A 430 -35.92 -5.30 22.20
C ASN A 430 -36.32 -4.31 21.09
N GLU A 431 -36.53 -3.05 21.47
CA GLU A 431 -36.96 -1.99 20.54
C GLU A 431 -35.95 -1.74 19.39
N TYR A 432 -34.66 -1.97 19.62
CA TYR A 432 -33.64 -1.81 18.58
C TYR A 432 -33.65 -2.94 17.55
N ALA A 433 -33.92 -4.18 17.96
CA ALA A 433 -34.07 -5.31 17.06
C ALA A 433 -35.35 -5.20 16.21
N GLU A 434 -36.42 -4.62 16.78
CA GLU A 434 -37.63 -4.26 16.04
C GLU A 434 -37.32 -3.20 14.97
N ILE A 435 -36.61 -2.12 15.34
CA ILE A 435 -36.16 -1.07 14.41
C ILE A 435 -35.35 -1.67 13.24
N LEU A 436 -34.44 -2.61 13.50
CA LEU A 436 -33.66 -3.25 12.43
C LEU A 436 -34.55 -3.95 11.40
N VAL A 437 -35.61 -4.61 11.86
CA VAL A 437 -36.54 -5.31 10.96
C VAL A 437 -37.35 -4.31 10.15
N ASP A 438 -37.74 -3.18 10.72
CA ASP A 438 -38.41 -2.11 9.99
C ASP A 438 -37.48 -1.49 8.93
N VAL A 439 -36.21 -1.26 9.26
CA VAL A 439 -35.18 -0.80 8.31
C VAL A 439 -35.00 -1.78 7.15
N ILE A 440 -35.02 -3.09 7.40
CA ILE A 440 -34.90 -4.12 6.35
C ILE A 440 -36.14 -4.17 5.45
N LYS A 441 -37.33 -3.89 6.00
CA LYS A 441 -38.59 -3.85 5.24
C LYS A 441 -38.68 -2.63 4.32
N GLU A 442 -38.10 -1.50 4.72
CA GLU A 442 -37.99 -0.33 3.85
C GLU A 442 -37.02 -0.62 2.71
N ASP A 443 -37.54 -0.91 1.50
CA ASP A 443 -36.70 -1.08 0.30
C ASP A 443 -35.94 0.22 0.01
N PRO A 444 -34.60 0.26 0.19
CA PRO A 444 -33.85 1.49 -0.06
C PRO A 444 -33.76 1.83 -1.55
N CYS A 445 -34.07 0.89 -2.44
CA CYS A 445 -33.88 1.02 -3.88
C CYS A 445 -35.11 1.52 -4.65
N THR A 446 -36.29 1.60 -4.05
CA THR A 446 -37.51 1.95 -4.80
C THR A 446 -38.49 2.81 -3.98
N PHE A 447 -38.24 4.13 -3.89
CA PHE A 447 -39.25 5.12 -3.46
C PHE A 447 -40.46 5.25 -4.41
N LYS A 448 -40.65 4.34 -5.38
CA LYS A 448 -41.72 4.46 -6.39
C LYS A 448 -42.57 3.20 -6.64
N GLN A 449 -42.23 2.01 -6.13
CA GLN A 449 -43.10 0.84 -6.27
C GLN A 449 -42.78 -0.18 -5.17
N LYS A 450 -43.80 -0.63 -4.42
CA LYS A 450 -43.70 -1.67 -3.39
C LYS A 450 -43.22 -2.99 -4.03
N ALA A 451 -41.92 -3.24 -4.03
CA ALA A 451 -41.39 -4.55 -4.33
C ALA A 451 -41.88 -5.55 -3.26
N ALA A 452 -42.13 -6.80 -3.66
CA ALA A 452 -42.51 -7.86 -2.74
C ALA A 452 -41.43 -8.04 -1.67
N LEU A 453 -41.86 -8.05 -0.40
CA LEU A 453 -40.99 -8.16 0.78
C LEU A 453 -40.04 -9.38 0.66
N PRO A 454 -38.78 -9.27 1.13
CA PRO A 454 -37.89 -10.43 1.18
C PRO A 454 -38.52 -11.50 2.08
N ARG A 455 -38.67 -12.73 1.55
CA ARG A 455 -39.21 -13.87 2.32
C ARG A 455 -38.37 -14.06 3.58
N GLN A 456 -38.99 -13.85 4.74
CA GLN A 456 -38.38 -13.96 6.05
C GLN A 456 -38.61 -15.37 6.61
N LYS A 457 -37.54 -16.04 7.01
CA LYS A 457 -37.62 -17.26 7.83
C LYS A 457 -37.15 -16.93 9.24
N ILE A 458 -37.94 -17.33 10.23
CA ILE A 458 -37.60 -17.19 11.65
C ILE A 458 -37.17 -18.57 12.16
N ILE A 459 -35.98 -18.64 12.71
CA ILE A 459 -35.35 -19.88 13.19
C ILE A 459 -34.98 -19.70 14.66
N ASN A 460 -35.40 -20.65 15.49
CA ASN A 460 -34.97 -20.70 16.88
C ASN A 460 -33.58 -21.33 16.97
N THR A 461 -32.70 -20.74 17.78
CA THR A 461 -31.29 -21.12 17.81
C THR A 461 -30.80 -21.29 19.26
N PRO A 462 -29.77 -22.11 19.52
CA PRO A 462 -29.22 -22.27 20.88
C PRO A 462 -28.73 -20.96 21.52
N TYR A 463 -28.57 -19.92 20.70
CA TYR A 463 -28.05 -18.61 21.08
C TYR A 463 -29.10 -17.50 21.18
N GLY A 464 -30.37 -17.80 20.90
CA GLY A 464 -31.46 -16.82 20.78
C GLY A 464 -32.27 -17.07 19.51
N GLY A 465 -32.26 -16.12 18.57
CA GLY A 465 -33.00 -16.23 17.31
C GLY A 465 -32.14 -15.98 16.07
N ARG A 466 -32.58 -16.49 14.91
CA ARG A 466 -32.03 -16.14 13.60
C ARG A 466 -33.15 -15.76 12.64
N LEU A 467 -32.99 -14.65 11.94
CA LEU A 467 -33.83 -14.25 10.82
C LEU A 467 -33.05 -14.47 9.54
N GLU A 468 -33.62 -15.17 8.57
CA GLU A 468 -33.03 -15.33 7.24
C GLU A 468 -33.88 -14.62 6.19
N TYR A 469 -33.23 -13.78 5.39
CA TYR A 469 -33.82 -13.03 4.30
C TYR A 469 -33.14 -13.43 2.99
N THR A 470 -33.93 -13.70 1.95
CA THR A 470 -33.40 -13.78 0.59
C THR A 470 -33.53 -12.41 -0.06
N LEU A 471 -32.40 -11.77 -0.38
CA LEU A 471 -32.38 -10.46 -1.01
C LEU A 471 -32.92 -10.53 -2.46
N PRO A 472 -33.36 -9.39 -3.05
CA PRO A 472 -34.02 -9.38 -4.37
C PRO A 472 -33.20 -9.99 -5.51
N LYS A 473 -31.87 -10.05 -5.41
CA LYS A 473 -30.99 -10.68 -6.42
C LYS A 473 -30.44 -12.04 -6.02
N GLY A 474 -30.98 -12.63 -4.95
CA GLY A 474 -30.78 -14.03 -4.57
C GLY A 474 -29.64 -14.29 -3.58
N ASN A 475 -28.89 -13.28 -3.14
CA ASN A 475 -27.95 -13.47 -2.03
C ASN A 475 -28.68 -13.61 -0.69
N LEU A 476 -28.06 -14.31 0.24
CA LEU A 476 -28.63 -14.63 1.56
C LEU A 476 -28.16 -13.61 2.60
N MET A 477 -29.09 -13.08 3.37
CA MET A 477 -28.84 -12.22 4.52
C MET A 477 -29.38 -12.85 5.80
N MET A 478 -28.53 -13.03 6.79
CA MET A 478 -28.86 -13.61 8.09
C MET A 478 -28.68 -12.59 9.20
N VAL A 479 -29.70 -12.41 10.03
CA VAL A 479 -29.66 -11.61 11.24
C VAL A 479 -29.66 -12.56 12.44
N HIS A 480 -28.57 -12.56 13.19
CA HIS A 480 -28.40 -13.33 14.41
C HIS A 480 -28.80 -12.45 15.61
N LEU A 481 -29.92 -12.78 16.25
CA LEU A 481 -30.44 -12.11 17.43
C LEU A 481 -29.93 -12.85 18.67
N LYS A 482 -29.05 -12.20 19.43
CA LYS A 482 -28.39 -12.83 20.56
C LYS A 482 -29.12 -12.58 21.86
N ASP A 483 -29.21 -13.65 22.64
CA ASP A 483 -29.70 -13.63 24.01
C ASP A 483 -28.56 -13.56 25.02
N LYS A 484 -28.53 -12.50 25.84
CA LYS A 484 -27.50 -12.25 26.85
C LYS A 484 -27.44 -13.32 27.95
N THR A 485 -28.52 -14.07 28.16
CA THR A 485 -28.58 -15.11 29.20
C THR A 485 -28.08 -16.46 28.68
N LEU A 486 -28.15 -16.69 27.38
CA LEU A 486 -27.67 -17.91 26.74
C LEU A 486 -26.19 -17.79 26.39
N ILE A 487 -25.69 -16.58 26.10
CA ILE A 487 -24.31 -16.36 25.65
C ILE A 487 -23.64 -15.22 26.40
N ARG A 488 -22.33 -15.38 26.58
CA ARG A 488 -21.39 -14.36 27.04
C ARG A 488 -21.67 -12.97 26.46
N HIS A 489 -21.99 -12.06 27.37
CA HIS A 489 -22.20 -10.65 27.12
C HIS A 489 -20.90 -9.94 26.69
N LYS A 490 -21.01 -8.91 25.83
CA LYS A 490 -19.93 -7.99 25.36
C LYS A 490 -18.77 -8.57 24.51
N LYS A 491 -18.78 -9.85 24.13
CA LYS A 491 -17.81 -10.38 23.16
C LYS A 491 -18.33 -10.22 21.73
N ARG A 492 -17.61 -9.52 20.84
CA ARG A 492 -18.02 -9.27 19.45
C ARG A 492 -18.09 -10.57 18.65
N TRP A 493 -19.16 -10.77 17.86
CA TRP A 493 -19.47 -12.05 17.19
C TRP A 493 -18.86 -12.26 15.80
N SER A 494 -18.31 -11.22 15.17
CA SER A 494 -17.40 -11.41 14.03
C SER A 494 -16.30 -12.42 14.38
N GLN A 495 -15.87 -12.43 15.65
CA GLN A 495 -14.91 -13.38 16.24
C GLN A 495 -15.41 -14.81 16.38
N VAL A 496 -16.72 -15.00 16.54
CA VAL A 496 -17.34 -16.32 16.74
C VAL A 496 -17.45 -17.05 15.41
N ARG A 497 -17.74 -16.31 14.33
CA ARG A 497 -17.75 -16.88 12.99
C ARG A 497 -16.36 -17.31 12.51
N LEU A 498 -15.30 -16.62 12.92
CA LEU A 498 -13.91 -17.06 12.66
C LEU A 498 -13.65 -18.49 13.19
N ILE A 499 -14.38 -18.92 14.23
CA ILE A 499 -14.27 -20.25 14.85
C ILE A 499 -15.08 -21.30 14.07
N LYS A 500 -15.90 -20.91 13.08
CA LYS A 500 -16.79 -21.80 12.31
C LYS A 500 -16.04 -22.86 11.49
N ASP A 501 -14.77 -22.64 11.13
CA ASP A 501 -14.02 -23.58 10.26
C ASP A 501 -12.87 -24.39 10.89
N PRO A 502 -12.11 -23.95 11.93
CA PRO A 502 -11.02 -24.78 12.43
C PRO A 502 -11.45 -25.95 13.33
N VAL A 503 -12.69 -25.96 13.86
CA VAL A 503 -13.17 -27.03 14.75
C VAL A 503 -13.47 -28.35 14.02
N LYS A 504 -13.59 -28.31 12.68
CA LYS A 504 -13.85 -29.52 11.87
C LYS A 504 -12.69 -30.53 11.86
N THR A 505 -11.49 -30.13 12.31
CA THR A 505 -10.31 -31.01 12.35
C THR A 505 -10.26 -31.89 13.63
N GLN A 506 -11.04 -31.60 14.67
CA GLN A 506 -11.14 -32.45 15.87
C GLN A 506 -12.33 -33.42 15.81
N ILE A 507 -13.33 -33.15 14.98
CA ILE A 507 -14.55 -33.96 14.79
C ILE A 507 -14.38 -34.85 13.54
N GLN A 508 -13.23 -35.53 13.42
CA GLN A 508 -12.96 -36.42 12.28
C GLN A 508 -13.08 -37.91 12.64
N ASN A 509 -13.32 -38.25 13.91
CA ASN A 509 -13.30 -39.65 14.38
C ASN A 509 -14.66 -40.24 14.77
N ILE A 510 -15.78 -39.51 14.66
CA ILE A 510 -17.08 -40.03 15.11
C ILE A 510 -18.16 -39.78 14.02
N LEU A 511 -18.39 -40.85 13.27
CA LEU A 511 -19.54 -41.19 12.42
C LEU A 511 -19.75 -40.55 11.03
N PRO A 512 -20.17 -41.38 10.04
CA PRO A 512 -20.47 -40.99 8.68
C PRO A 512 -21.98 -40.76 8.46
N ARG A 513 -22.31 -39.70 7.72
CA ARG A 513 -23.46 -39.54 6.77
C ARG A 513 -24.09 -38.14 6.88
N THR A 514 -23.63 -37.21 6.05
CA THR A 514 -24.48 -36.16 5.46
C THR A 514 -23.81 -35.59 4.20
N SER A 515 -24.54 -35.64 3.10
CA SER A 515 -24.10 -35.48 1.71
C SER A 515 -23.65 -34.07 1.30
N LEU A 516 -23.59 -33.11 2.25
CA LEU A 516 -23.04 -31.77 2.02
C LEU A 516 -21.56 -31.64 2.44
N ILE A 517 -21.04 -32.66 3.15
CA ILE A 517 -19.69 -32.67 3.75
C ILE A 517 -18.66 -33.36 2.85
N ILE A 518 -19.09 -34.09 1.82
CA ILE A 518 -18.22 -34.84 0.90
C ILE A 518 -17.43 -33.92 -0.05
N PHE A 519 -17.85 -32.68 -0.31
CA PHE A 519 -17.05 -31.75 -1.12
C PHE A 519 -15.84 -31.18 -0.36
N LEU A 520 -15.83 -31.31 0.98
CA LEU A 520 -14.87 -30.64 1.86
C LEU A 520 -13.74 -31.54 2.34
N THR A 521 -13.76 -32.85 2.08
CA THR A 521 -12.86 -33.78 2.76
C THR A 521 -11.54 -34.05 2.03
N ASP A 522 -11.42 -33.71 0.74
CA ASP A 522 -10.15 -33.82 -0.02
C ASP A 522 -9.61 -32.46 -0.53
N SER A 523 -10.32 -31.36 -0.23
CA SER A 523 -10.08 -29.98 -0.74
C SER A 523 -9.66 -28.96 0.34
N THR A 524 -9.37 -29.42 1.55
CA THR A 524 -9.36 -28.65 2.82
C THR A 524 -8.36 -27.50 2.92
N SER A 525 -7.22 -27.50 2.21
CA SER A 525 -6.29 -26.36 2.22
C SER A 525 -6.70 -25.27 1.23
N LYS A 526 -7.19 -25.65 0.03
CA LYS A 526 -7.51 -24.71 -1.05
C LYS A 526 -8.79 -23.91 -0.79
N ASN A 527 -9.81 -24.50 -0.16
CA ASN A 527 -11.03 -23.77 0.21
C ASN A 527 -10.78 -22.70 1.30
N LYS A 528 -9.81 -22.91 2.19
CA LYS A 528 -9.43 -21.93 3.24
C LYS A 528 -8.78 -20.67 2.65
N GLU A 529 -8.02 -20.84 1.57
CA GLU A 529 -7.34 -19.76 0.86
C GLU A 529 -8.30 -18.87 0.05
N ASN A 530 -9.42 -19.43 -0.41
CA ASN A 530 -10.45 -18.75 -1.21
C ASN A 530 -11.67 -18.30 -0.39
N THR A 531 -11.58 -18.36 0.94
CA THR A 531 -12.61 -17.88 1.87
C THR A 531 -12.13 -16.60 2.55
N TYR A 532 -12.97 -15.56 2.54
CA TYR A 532 -12.68 -14.29 3.19
C TYR A 532 -13.80 -13.84 4.13
N ILE A 533 -13.43 -13.08 5.14
CA ILE A 533 -14.35 -12.54 6.16
C ILE A 533 -14.19 -11.03 6.19
N LEU A 534 -15.26 -10.31 5.87
CA LEU A 534 -15.32 -8.86 5.91
C LEU A 534 -15.91 -8.42 7.25
N ALA A 535 -15.09 -7.82 8.11
CA ALA A 535 -15.53 -7.22 9.37
C ALA A 535 -16.12 -5.83 9.12
N LEU A 536 -17.30 -5.58 9.70
CA LEU A 536 -18.08 -4.36 9.54
C LEU A 536 -18.66 -3.89 10.89
N ASP A 537 -18.70 -2.59 11.10
CA ASP A 537 -19.46 -1.97 12.19
C ASP A 537 -20.87 -1.59 11.69
N GLY A 538 -21.85 -1.53 12.60
CA GLY A 538 -23.26 -1.29 12.28
C GLY A 538 -23.56 0.08 11.65
N ASP A 539 -22.63 1.03 11.72
CA ASP A 539 -22.72 2.39 11.21
C ASP A 539 -21.91 2.61 9.92
N THR A 540 -21.39 1.54 9.31
CA THR A 540 -20.50 1.63 8.14
C THR A 540 -21.27 1.71 6.82
N ASP A 541 -20.91 2.68 5.97
CA ASP A 541 -21.38 2.81 4.57
C ASP A 541 -20.22 2.56 3.59
N PHE A 542 -20.43 1.69 2.59
CA PHE A 542 -19.41 1.36 1.59
C PHE A 542 -19.99 1.12 0.19
N GLN A 543 -19.11 1.24 -0.80
CA GLN A 543 -19.39 0.94 -2.21
C GLN A 543 -18.95 -0.50 -2.54
N PRO A 544 -19.66 -1.24 -3.42
CA PRO A 544 -19.26 -2.59 -3.84
C PRO A 544 -17.84 -2.67 -4.39
N SER A 545 -17.38 -1.64 -5.11
CA SER A 545 -16.02 -1.56 -5.65
C SER A 545 -14.95 -1.57 -4.56
N ALA A 546 -15.21 -1.00 -3.38
CA ALA A 546 -14.27 -1.02 -2.26
C ALA A 546 -14.00 -2.46 -1.78
N VAL A 547 -15.05 -3.28 -1.66
CA VAL A 547 -14.91 -4.70 -1.27
C VAL A 547 -14.11 -5.47 -2.32
N MET A 548 -14.37 -5.24 -3.61
CA MET A 548 -13.63 -5.90 -4.71
C MET A 548 -12.14 -5.57 -4.67
N LEU A 549 -11.79 -4.30 -4.39
CA LEU A 549 -10.40 -3.88 -4.27
C LEU A 549 -9.67 -4.57 -3.12
N LEU A 550 -10.35 -4.87 -2.00
CA LEU A 550 -9.78 -5.68 -0.92
C LEU A 550 -9.59 -7.14 -1.35
N ILE A 551 -10.60 -7.75 -1.99
CA ILE A 551 -10.52 -9.14 -2.48
C ILE A 551 -9.35 -9.29 -3.45
N ASP A 552 -9.25 -8.43 -4.46
CA ASP A 552 -8.16 -8.45 -5.44
C ASP A 552 -6.79 -8.32 -4.78
N ARG A 553 -6.70 -7.51 -3.71
CA ARG A 553 -5.46 -7.34 -2.96
C ARG A 553 -5.04 -8.64 -2.28
N LEU A 554 -5.95 -9.32 -1.59
CA LEU A 554 -5.65 -10.60 -0.96
C LEU A 554 -5.37 -11.69 -2.01
N LYS A 555 -6.09 -11.74 -3.13
CA LYS A 555 -5.80 -12.69 -4.22
C LYS A 555 -4.39 -12.54 -4.78
N LEU A 556 -3.92 -11.30 -4.93
CA LEU A 556 -2.62 -11.00 -5.52
C LEU A 556 -1.45 -11.39 -4.60
N TYR A 557 -1.63 -11.31 -3.28
CA TYR A 557 -0.57 -11.55 -2.30
C TYR A 557 -0.96 -12.68 -1.32
N PRO A 558 -0.50 -13.93 -1.57
CA PRO A 558 -0.83 -15.06 -0.70
C PRO A 558 -0.37 -14.89 0.75
N GLU A 559 0.74 -14.20 1.00
CA GLU A 559 1.27 -13.92 2.36
C GLU A 559 0.44 -12.86 3.13
N VAL A 560 -0.55 -12.24 2.49
CA VAL A 560 -1.42 -11.23 3.13
C VAL A 560 -2.60 -11.92 3.79
N GLY A 561 -2.65 -11.79 5.11
CA GLY A 561 -3.72 -12.35 5.96
C GLY A 561 -4.89 -11.40 6.15
N ALA A 562 -4.67 -10.09 6.04
CA ALA A 562 -5.73 -9.09 6.14
C ALA A 562 -5.42 -7.84 5.29
N ALA A 563 -6.46 -7.19 4.79
CA ALA A 563 -6.36 -5.86 4.19
C ALA A 563 -7.49 -4.95 4.68
N CYS A 564 -7.14 -3.73 5.05
CA CYS A 564 -8.10 -2.70 5.43
C CYS A 564 -8.26 -1.62 4.36
N GLY A 565 -9.48 -1.09 4.30
CA GLY A 565 -9.79 0.07 3.47
C GLY A 565 -9.43 1.39 4.15
N ARG A 566 -9.63 2.46 3.41
CA ARG A 566 -9.58 3.84 3.88
C ARG A 566 -10.90 4.22 4.54
N ILE A 567 -10.83 4.73 5.77
CA ILE A 567 -12.00 5.10 6.57
C ILE A 567 -12.16 6.62 6.61
N HIS A 568 -13.36 7.07 6.26
CA HIS A 568 -13.75 8.47 6.22
C HIS A 568 -14.76 8.79 7.33
N PRO A 569 -14.42 9.62 8.31
CA PRO A 569 -15.35 9.99 9.37
C PRO A 569 -16.45 10.93 8.85
N THR A 570 -17.70 10.63 9.22
CA THR A 570 -18.90 11.39 8.89
C THR A 570 -19.56 11.95 10.16
N GLY A 571 -20.33 13.03 10.00
CA GLY A 571 -20.96 13.76 11.10
C GLY A 571 -20.74 15.27 11.00
N THR A 572 -21.23 15.98 12.02
CA THR A 572 -21.25 17.45 12.09
C THR A 572 -20.60 17.96 13.38
N GLY A 573 -20.04 19.17 13.32
CA GLY A 573 -19.51 19.88 14.49
C GLY A 573 -17.98 19.84 14.63
N PRO A 574 -17.42 20.67 15.54
CA PRO A 574 -15.97 20.84 15.70
C PRO A 574 -15.22 19.55 16.07
N MET A 575 -15.84 18.69 16.88
CA MET A 575 -15.22 17.40 17.25
C MET A 575 -15.06 16.47 16.04
N VAL A 576 -16.01 16.50 15.11
CA VAL A 576 -15.91 15.75 13.85
C VAL A 576 -14.87 16.38 12.93
N TRP A 577 -14.75 17.71 12.89
CA TRP A 577 -13.72 18.40 12.11
C TRP A 577 -12.30 18.03 12.58
N TYR A 578 -12.07 18.01 13.90
CA TYR A 578 -10.82 17.53 14.49
C TYR A 578 -10.50 16.11 14.02
N GLN A 579 -11.47 15.19 14.14
CA GLN A 579 -11.29 13.78 13.75
C GLN A 579 -11.12 13.59 12.25
N LYS A 580 -11.79 14.39 11.40
CA LYS A 580 -11.60 14.38 9.95
C LYS A 580 -10.16 14.67 9.56
N PHE A 581 -9.57 15.73 10.13
CA PHE A 581 -8.17 16.05 9.86
C PHE A 581 -7.21 15.00 10.44
N GLU A 582 -7.46 14.56 11.68
CA GLU A 582 -6.64 13.53 12.32
C GLU A 582 -6.61 12.22 11.54
N TYR A 583 -7.78 11.71 11.11
CA TYR A 583 -7.89 10.50 10.30
C TYR A 583 -7.20 10.69 8.96
N ALA A 584 -7.33 11.88 8.35
CA ALA A 584 -6.67 12.19 7.09
C ALA A 584 -5.15 12.11 7.24
N VAL A 585 -4.55 12.84 8.19
CA VAL A 585 -3.09 12.82 8.45
C VAL A 585 -2.62 11.41 8.82
N GLY A 586 -3.35 10.69 9.67
CA GLY A 586 -3.03 9.32 10.05
C GLY A 586 -3.02 8.34 8.87
N HIS A 587 -3.97 8.46 7.94
CA HIS A 587 -4.01 7.64 6.72
C HIS A 587 -2.97 8.08 5.68
N TRP A 588 -2.80 9.38 5.48
CA TRP A 588 -1.89 9.94 4.48
C TRP A 588 -0.43 9.64 4.83
N LEU A 589 -0.03 9.80 6.10
CA LEU A 589 1.36 9.72 6.53
C LEU A 589 1.64 8.43 7.31
N GLN A 590 1.06 8.27 8.49
CA GLN A 590 1.44 7.18 9.41
C GLN A 590 1.13 5.78 8.85
N LYS A 591 -0.13 5.47 8.52
CA LYS A 591 -0.51 4.14 7.99
C LYS A 591 0.20 3.83 6.68
N THR A 592 0.41 4.87 5.86
CA THR A 592 1.12 4.71 4.60
C THR A 592 2.60 4.40 4.83
N ALA A 593 3.25 5.06 5.77
CA ALA A 593 4.63 4.74 6.17
C ALA A 593 4.75 3.32 6.73
N GLU A 594 3.82 2.92 7.61
CA GLU A 594 3.73 1.56 8.12
C GLU A 594 3.63 0.53 7.00
N HIS A 595 2.72 0.75 6.03
CA HIS A 595 2.52 -0.14 4.89
C HIS A 595 3.74 -0.23 3.96
N VAL A 596 4.46 0.87 3.75
CA VAL A 596 5.64 0.92 2.86
C VAL A 596 6.88 0.32 3.52
N PHE A 597 7.15 0.65 4.78
CA PHE A 597 8.32 0.13 5.49
C PHE A 597 8.15 -1.33 5.92
N GLY A 598 6.92 -1.79 6.10
CA GLY A 598 6.62 -3.18 6.41
C GLY A 598 5.14 -3.52 6.24
N CYS A 599 4.40 -3.39 7.32
CA CYS A 599 2.98 -3.71 7.42
C CYS A 599 2.24 -2.69 8.28
N VAL A 600 0.92 -2.64 8.16
CA VAL A 600 0.09 -1.84 9.07
C VAL A 600 -0.14 -2.63 10.36
N LEU A 601 -0.12 -1.93 11.50
CA LEU A 601 -0.25 -2.58 12.82
C LEU A 601 -1.69 -2.92 13.21
N CYS A 602 -2.67 -2.38 12.50
CA CYS A 602 -4.09 -2.56 12.79
C CYS A 602 -4.95 -2.46 11.54
N SER A 603 -5.86 -3.41 11.36
CA SER A 603 -6.99 -3.33 10.45
C SER A 603 -8.24 -2.96 11.26
N PRO A 604 -8.84 -1.77 11.07
CA PRO A 604 -9.98 -1.33 11.87
C PRO A 604 -11.20 -2.25 11.67
N GLY A 605 -11.94 -2.52 12.75
CA GLY A 605 -13.12 -3.39 12.74
C GLY A 605 -14.26 -2.93 11.83
N CYS A 606 -14.33 -1.64 11.49
CA CYS A 606 -15.42 -1.09 10.68
C CYS A 606 -15.38 -1.48 9.19
N PHE A 607 -14.20 -1.71 8.59
CA PHE A 607 -14.11 -2.12 7.17
C PHE A 607 -12.76 -2.79 6.84
N SER A 608 -12.68 -4.08 7.14
CA SER A 608 -11.46 -4.89 6.93
C SER A 608 -11.75 -6.31 6.47
N LEU A 609 -11.01 -6.78 5.46
CA LEU A 609 -11.15 -8.12 4.89
C LEU A 609 -10.03 -9.03 5.39
N PHE A 610 -10.39 -10.17 5.96
CA PHE A 610 -9.47 -11.18 6.51
C PHE A 610 -9.53 -12.47 5.70
N ARG A 611 -8.37 -13.11 5.51
CA ARG A 611 -8.25 -14.42 4.86
C ARG A 611 -8.59 -15.53 5.84
N GLY A 612 -9.47 -16.45 5.44
CA GLY A 612 -9.84 -17.62 6.24
C GLY A 612 -8.62 -18.43 6.67
N ALA A 613 -7.69 -18.71 5.77
CA ALA A 613 -6.45 -19.42 6.08
C ALA A 613 -5.60 -18.75 7.18
N ALA A 614 -5.49 -17.42 7.16
CA ALA A 614 -4.70 -16.67 8.15
C ALA A 614 -5.33 -16.68 9.53
N LEU A 615 -6.67 -16.65 9.58
CA LEU A 615 -7.43 -16.74 10.81
C LEU A 615 -7.36 -18.17 11.37
N MET A 616 -7.41 -19.19 10.51
CA MET A 616 -7.29 -20.60 10.90
C MET A 616 -5.87 -21.06 11.23
N ASP A 617 -4.89 -20.16 11.17
CA ASP A 617 -3.51 -20.50 11.47
C ASP A 617 -3.32 -20.84 12.97
N ASP A 618 -2.38 -21.73 13.23
CA ASP A 618 -2.11 -22.26 14.55
C ASP A 618 -1.75 -21.12 15.50
N ASN A 619 -2.39 -21.12 16.67
CA ASN A 619 -2.27 -20.09 17.71
C ASN A 619 -2.95 -18.74 17.44
N VAL A 620 -3.43 -18.41 16.23
CA VAL A 620 -4.18 -17.15 16.01
C VAL A 620 -5.52 -17.22 16.74
N MET A 621 -6.44 -18.06 16.25
CA MET A 621 -7.78 -18.14 16.87
C MET A 621 -7.75 -18.74 18.26
N LYS A 622 -6.81 -19.64 18.56
CA LYS A 622 -6.64 -20.17 19.92
C LYS A 622 -6.29 -19.06 20.92
N ARG A 623 -5.35 -18.17 20.59
CA ARG A 623 -4.99 -17.05 21.48
C ARG A 623 -6.04 -15.96 21.51
N TYR A 624 -6.61 -15.64 20.35
CA TYR A 624 -7.65 -14.62 20.21
C TYR A 624 -8.91 -14.96 21.03
N THR A 625 -9.23 -16.25 21.18
CA THR A 625 -10.41 -16.70 21.94
C THR A 625 -10.17 -16.87 23.43
N THR A 626 -8.92 -16.77 23.90
CA THR A 626 -8.55 -16.88 25.32
C THR A 626 -9.36 -15.88 26.17
N LYS A 627 -9.83 -16.32 27.34
CA LYS A 627 -10.52 -15.44 28.27
C LYS A 627 -9.49 -14.51 28.93
N ALA A 628 -9.79 -13.21 29.00
CA ALA A 628 -9.01 -12.28 29.81
C ALA A 628 -9.10 -12.69 31.28
N SER A 629 -7.96 -13.05 31.87
CA SER A 629 -7.81 -13.49 33.26
C SER A 629 -7.01 -12.50 34.11
N GLU A 630 -6.13 -11.73 33.48
CA GLU A 630 -5.24 -10.77 34.12
C GLU A 630 -5.63 -9.35 33.69
N ALA A 631 -5.33 -8.36 34.53
CA ALA A 631 -5.63 -6.95 34.26
C ALA A 631 -5.10 -6.47 32.89
N SER A 632 -3.89 -6.89 32.50
CA SER A 632 -3.27 -6.56 31.21
C SER A 632 -4.06 -7.13 30.02
N HIS A 633 -4.61 -8.34 30.17
CA HIS A 633 -5.41 -9.00 29.15
C HIS A 633 -6.70 -8.23 28.84
N TYR A 634 -7.33 -7.58 29.82
CA TYR A 634 -8.51 -6.75 29.54
C TYR A 634 -8.19 -5.52 28.67
N VAL A 635 -7.01 -4.91 28.87
CA VAL A 635 -6.57 -3.77 28.06
C VAL A 635 -6.14 -4.21 26.66
N GLN A 636 -5.41 -5.33 26.58
CA GLN A 636 -4.86 -5.81 25.31
C GLN A 636 -5.91 -6.52 24.46
N TYR A 637 -6.65 -7.48 25.03
CA TYR A 637 -7.55 -8.38 24.32
C TYR A 637 -8.93 -7.74 24.12
N ASP A 638 -9.54 -7.21 25.19
CA ASP A 638 -10.95 -6.79 25.15
C ASP A 638 -11.14 -5.33 24.67
N GLN A 639 -10.25 -4.39 25.04
CA GLN A 639 -10.41 -2.98 24.65
C GLN A 639 -10.01 -2.66 23.20
N GLY A 640 -9.17 -3.48 22.56
CA GLY A 640 -8.74 -3.30 21.17
C GLY A 640 -8.53 -4.62 20.47
N GLU A 641 -9.61 -5.39 20.40
CA GLU A 641 -9.70 -6.71 19.78
C GLU A 641 -9.15 -6.73 18.35
N ASP A 642 -9.43 -5.70 17.55
CA ASP A 642 -8.96 -5.57 16.16
C ASP A 642 -7.42 -5.50 16.10
N ARG A 643 -6.81 -4.75 17.04
CA ARG A 643 -5.35 -4.67 17.18
C ARG A 643 -4.78 -5.99 17.66
N TRP A 644 -5.41 -6.63 18.64
CA TRP A 644 -4.96 -7.91 19.15
C TRP A 644 -4.93 -8.98 18.06
N LEU A 645 -6.00 -9.07 17.25
CA LEU A 645 -6.05 -9.98 16.10
C LEU A 645 -4.92 -9.69 15.11
N CYS A 646 -4.68 -8.41 14.78
CA CYS A 646 -3.58 -8.03 13.89
C CYS A 646 -2.21 -8.38 14.49
N THR A 647 -1.97 -8.13 15.78
CA THR A 647 -0.73 -8.51 16.46
C THR A 647 -0.46 -10.01 16.34
N LEU A 648 -1.49 -10.84 16.55
CA LEU A 648 -1.39 -12.30 16.41
C LEU A 648 -1.06 -12.72 14.97
N LEU A 649 -1.73 -12.14 13.97
CA LEU A 649 -1.44 -12.39 12.56
C LEU A 649 0.01 -12.02 12.21
N LEU A 650 0.47 -10.86 12.66
CA LEU A 650 1.84 -10.38 12.42
C LEU A 650 2.88 -11.31 13.06
N GLN A 651 2.64 -11.75 14.30
CA GLN A 651 3.51 -12.70 15.04
C GLN A 651 3.57 -14.09 14.40
N GLN A 652 2.50 -14.54 13.71
CA GLN A 652 2.49 -15.80 12.94
C GLN A 652 3.10 -15.70 11.55
N GLY A 653 3.46 -14.49 11.09
CA GLY A 653 4.13 -14.29 9.80
C GLY A 653 3.22 -13.76 8.68
N TRP A 654 1.94 -13.53 8.96
CA TRP A 654 1.03 -12.92 8.00
C TRP A 654 1.27 -11.42 7.87
N ARG A 655 1.10 -10.89 6.65
CA ARG A 655 1.13 -9.45 6.41
C ARG A 655 -0.27 -8.85 6.53
N VAL A 656 -0.35 -7.68 7.16
CA VAL A 656 -1.54 -6.82 7.16
C VAL A 656 -1.29 -5.63 6.24
N GLU A 657 -2.18 -5.43 5.26
CA GLU A 657 -2.06 -4.38 4.25
C GLU A 657 -3.13 -3.29 4.35
N TYR A 658 -2.80 -2.12 3.80
CA TYR A 658 -3.72 -0.99 3.67
C TYR A 658 -3.95 -0.69 2.20
N ASN A 659 -5.22 -0.61 1.80
CA ASN A 659 -5.63 -0.27 0.44
C ASN A 659 -6.31 1.11 0.41
N ALA A 660 -5.53 2.14 0.06
CA ALA A 660 -6.01 3.52 0.02
C ALA A 660 -7.10 3.79 -1.04
N ALA A 661 -7.28 2.92 -2.04
CA ALA A 661 -8.31 3.08 -3.05
C ALA A 661 -9.68 2.53 -2.62
N SER A 662 -9.72 1.79 -1.51
CA SER A 662 -10.89 1.12 -0.98
C SER A 662 -11.57 1.98 0.10
N ASP A 663 -12.45 2.88 -0.30
CA ASP A 663 -13.09 3.86 0.59
C ASP A 663 -14.33 3.30 1.32
N ALA A 664 -14.45 3.59 2.62
CA ALA A 664 -15.62 3.36 3.45
C ALA A 664 -15.85 4.53 4.43
N TYR A 665 -17.09 4.70 4.90
CA TYR A 665 -17.51 5.82 5.74
C TYR A 665 -18.11 5.32 7.06
N THR A 666 -17.84 6.01 8.17
CA THR A 666 -18.30 5.65 9.53
C THR A 666 -18.71 6.91 10.29
N ASN A 667 -19.57 6.81 11.31
CA ASN A 667 -19.95 7.92 12.16
C ASN A 667 -18.85 8.22 13.18
N ALA A 668 -18.42 9.47 13.27
CA ALA A 668 -17.50 9.91 14.30
C ALA A 668 -18.26 10.46 15.53
N PRO A 669 -17.73 10.27 16.75
CA PRO A 669 -18.23 10.92 17.95
C PRO A 669 -18.42 12.42 17.76
N GLN A 670 -19.62 12.93 18.03
CA GLN A 670 -19.94 14.37 17.91
C GLN A 670 -19.71 15.11 19.23
N ASP A 671 -19.94 14.42 20.35
CA ASP A 671 -19.81 14.99 21.69
C ASP A 671 -18.40 14.78 22.26
N PHE A 672 -17.91 15.78 23.00
CA PHE A 672 -16.61 15.73 23.65
C PHE A 672 -16.46 14.54 24.62
N LYS A 673 -17.54 14.22 25.35
CA LYS A 673 -17.59 13.08 26.27
C LYS A 673 -17.44 11.74 25.54
N GLU A 674 -18.17 11.58 24.44
CA GLU A 674 -18.14 10.36 23.64
C GLU A 674 -16.74 10.14 23.03
N PHE A 675 -16.13 11.22 22.51
CA PHE A 675 -14.76 11.21 22.00
C PHE A 675 -13.75 10.77 23.08
N TYR A 676 -13.78 11.36 24.27
CA TYR A 676 -12.87 10.99 25.37
C TYR A 676 -13.05 9.53 25.80
N ASN A 677 -14.29 9.05 25.89
CA ASN A 677 -14.59 7.65 26.23
C ASN A 677 -14.10 6.66 25.16
N GLN A 678 -14.18 7.02 23.88
CA GLN A 678 -13.61 6.21 22.79
C GLN A 678 -12.09 6.12 22.94
N ARG A 679 -11.42 7.24 23.15
CA ARG A 679 -9.96 7.33 23.20
C ARG A 679 -9.35 6.74 24.46
N ARG A 680 -10.09 6.70 25.57
CA ARG A 680 -9.74 5.92 26.76
C ARG A 680 -9.45 4.46 26.45
N ARG A 681 -10.16 3.85 25.48
CA ARG A 681 -9.94 2.45 25.08
C ARG A 681 -8.82 2.32 24.06
N TRP A 682 -8.84 3.19 23.04
CA TRP A 682 -7.93 3.08 21.91
C TRP A 682 -6.47 3.38 22.26
N GLY A 683 -6.21 4.38 23.11
CA GLY A 683 -4.85 4.78 23.49
C GLY A 683 -4.08 3.67 24.21
N PRO A 684 -4.55 3.21 25.38
CA PRO A 684 -3.92 2.13 26.14
C PRO A 684 -3.76 0.83 25.34
N SER A 685 -4.79 0.42 24.60
CA SER A 685 -4.73 -0.81 23.78
C SER A 685 -3.72 -0.69 22.63
N THR A 686 -3.57 0.50 22.04
CA THR A 686 -2.52 0.77 21.03
C THR A 686 -1.13 0.61 21.63
N MET A 687 -0.90 1.18 22.81
CA MET A 687 0.39 1.04 23.51
C MET A 687 0.68 -0.40 23.88
N ALA A 688 -0.27 -1.10 24.52
CA ALA A 688 -0.10 -2.48 24.97
C ALA A 688 0.24 -3.44 23.81
N ASN A 689 -0.52 -3.39 22.72
CA ASN A 689 -0.31 -4.27 21.56
C ASN A 689 1.00 -3.96 20.81
N THR A 690 1.36 -2.67 20.71
CA THR A 690 2.61 -2.30 20.03
C THR A 690 3.82 -2.68 20.87
N ILE A 691 3.77 -2.52 22.20
CA ILE A 691 4.84 -2.95 23.11
C ILE A 691 5.01 -4.48 23.07
N ASP A 692 3.92 -5.26 23.02
CA ASP A 692 3.99 -6.73 22.86
C ASP A 692 4.65 -7.14 21.53
N LEU A 693 4.29 -6.47 20.44
CA LEU A 693 4.91 -6.70 19.13
C LEU A 693 6.41 -6.33 19.13
N LEU A 694 6.79 -5.23 19.80
CA LEU A 694 8.17 -4.80 19.93
C LEU A 694 8.99 -5.75 20.81
N GLY A 695 8.43 -6.22 21.92
CA GLY A 695 9.06 -7.20 22.81
C GLY A 695 9.33 -8.54 22.12
N SER A 696 8.42 -8.97 21.25
CA SER A 696 8.57 -10.15 20.39
C SER A 696 9.25 -9.86 19.04
N GLY A 697 9.72 -8.63 18.81
CA GLY A 697 10.14 -8.14 17.49
C GLY A 697 11.25 -8.96 16.83
N GLY A 698 12.20 -9.47 17.62
CA GLY A 698 13.28 -10.32 17.11
C GLY A 698 12.78 -11.63 16.49
N LEU A 699 11.84 -12.32 17.18
CA LEU A 699 11.22 -13.55 16.68
C LEU A 699 10.26 -13.25 15.53
N THR A 700 9.46 -12.20 15.66
CA THR A 700 8.51 -11.77 14.64
C THR A 700 9.21 -11.40 13.34
N SER A 701 10.37 -10.75 13.38
CA SER A 701 11.17 -10.42 12.18
C SER A 701 11.76 -11.65 11.48
N GLN A 702 12.01 -12.73 12.21
CA GLN A 702 12.46 -14.00 11.62
C GLN A 702 11.32 -14.75 10.93
N ARG A 703 10.11 -14.69 11.49
CA ARG A 703 8.91 -15.37 10.92
C ARG A 703 8.23 -14.56 9.82
N ASN A 704 8.15 -13.24 9.97
CA ASN A 704 7.41 -12.35 9.09
C ASN A 704 8.35 -11.62 8.12
N SER A 705 8.26 -11.95 6.83
CA SER A 705 9.10 -11.38 5.76
C SER A 705 8.93 -9.86 5.58
N SER A 706 7.82 -9.31 6.10
CA SER A 706 7.42 -7.90 6.03
C SER A 706 7.94 -7.07 7.20
N ILE A 707 8.30 -7.68 8.33
CA ILE A 707 8.80 -6.97 9.51
C ILE A 707 10.33 -7.05 9.54
N SER A 708 10.98 -5.93 9.23
CA SER A 708 12.43 -5.80 9.28
C SER A 708 12.92 -5.18 10.59
N LYS A 709 14.21 -5.33 10.90
CA LYS A 709 14.83 -4.65 12.06
C LYS A 709 14.70 -3.12 12.01
N LEU A 710 14.77 -2.52 10.81
CA LEU A 710 14.57 -1.08 10.63
C LEU A 710 13.12 -0.66 10.86
N TYR A 711 12.17 -1.51 10.47
CA TYR A 711 10.76 -1.28 10.76
C TYR A 711 10.51 -1.30 12.28
N ILE A 712 11.12 -2.25 13.00
CA ILE A 712 11.08 -2.29 14.47
C ILE A 712 11.69 -1.02 15.06
N LEU A 713 12.84 -0.57 14.57
CA LEU A 713 13.45 0.70 15.01
C LEU A 713 12.52 1.90 14.78
N TYR A 714 11.88 1.99 13.61
CA TYR A 714 10.88 3.02 13.31
C TYR A 714 9.73 2.98 14.33
N GLN A 715 9.21 1.80 14.65
CA GLN A 715 8.15 1.63 15.63
C GLN A 715 8.59 1.97 17.07
N ILE A 716 9.85 1.68 17.44
CA ILE A 716 10.43 2.10 18.72
C ILE A 716 10.48 3.64 18.80
N ILE A 717 10.99 4.31 17.77
CA ILE A 717 11.07 5.77 17.72
C ILE A 717 9.67 6.38 17.78
N SER A 718 8.71 5.84 17.03
CA SER A 718 7.32 6.30 17.04
C SER A 718 6.64 6.10 18.42
N MET A 719 6.92 4.98 19.09
CA MET A 719 6.40 4.71 20.43
C MET A 719 7.03 5.65 21.46
N ALA A 720 8.35 5.85 21.41
CA ALA A 720 9.06 6.76 22.30
C ALA A 720 8.54 8.20 22.14
N ALA A 721 8.36 8.67 20.90
CA ALA A 721 7.79 9.98 20.63
C ALA A 721 6.37 10.14 21.20
N SER A 722 5.55 9.08 21.16
CA SER A 722 4.20 9.09 21.74
C SER A 722 4.22 9.13 23.26
N ILE A 723 5.14 8.43 23.92
CA ILE A 723 5.30 8.42 25.38
C ILE A 723 5.80 9.78 25.88
N LEU A 724 6.75 10.41 25.18
CA LEU A 724 7.37 11.70 25.55
C LEU A 724 6.54 12.94 25.13
N GLY A 725 5.40 12.74 24.46
CA GLY A 725 4.52 13.81 23.98
C GLY A 725 4.08 14.82 25.05
N PRO A 726 3.60 14.39 26.24
CA PRO A 726 3.20 15.29 27.31
C PRO A 726 4.31 16.25 27.77
N ALA A 727 5.50 15.74 28.07
CA ALA A 727 6.64 16.58 28.48
C ALA A 727 7.06 17.56 27.39
N THR A 728 7.02 17.12 26.13
CA THR A 728 7.32 17.97 24.97
C THR A 728 6.38 19.17 24.87
N ILE A 729 5.09 18.96 25.09
CA ILE A 729 4.10 20.05 25.06
C ILE A 729 4.36 21.05 26.19
N CYS A 730 4.70 20.58 27.39
CA CYS A 730 5.07 21.46 28.50
C CYS A 730 6.30 22.31 28.17
N LEU A 731 7.34 21.73 27.56
CA LEU A 731 8.53 22.48 27.11
C LEU A 731 8.19 23.53 26.04
N MET A 732 7.34 23.17 25.09
CA MET A 732 6.90 24.07 24.02
C MET A 732 6.12 25.27 24.57
N ILE A 733 5.21 25.04 25.52
CA ILE A 733 4.46 26.12 26.21
C ILE A 733 5.39 26.96 27.08
N SER A 734 6.35 26.34 27.78
CA SER A 734 7.37 27.05 28.56
C SER A 734 8.16 28.02 27.69
N GLY A 735 8.62 27.59 26.51
CA GLY A 735 9.30 28.47 25.56
C GLY A 735 8.45 29.67 25.13
N SER A 736 7.14 29.47 24.98
CA SER A 736 6.21 30.58 24.70
C SER A 736 6.12 31.59 25.84
N PHE A 737 6.15 31.15 27.10
CA PHE A 737 6.11 32.05 28.26
C PHE A 737 7.40 32.86 28.38
N VAL A 738 8.56 32.25 28.16
CA VAL A 738 9.85 32.95 28.14
C VAL A 738 9.85 34.04 27.07
N PHE A 739 9.35 33.74 25.87
CA PHE A 739 9.37 34.69 24.75
C PHE A 739 8.33 35.82 24.88
N ILE A 740 7.07 35.51 25.23
CA ILE A 740 5.97 36.49 25.24
C ILE A 740 5.96 37.30 26.54
N LEU A 741 6.16 36.63 27.68
CA LEU A 741 6.03 37.22 29.00
C LEU A 741 7.37 37.65 29.61
N ASN A 742 8.50 37.41 28.92
CA ASN A 742 9.85 37.66 29.42
C ASN A 742 10.09 37.09 30.83
N MET A 743 9.54 35.89 31.08
CA MET A 743 9.69 35.20 32.37
C MET A 743 11.02 34.46 32.43
N ASP A 744 11.54 34.29 33.66
CA ASP A 744 12.66 33.39 33.91
C ASP A 744 12.32 31.96 33.46
N GLU A 745 13.30 31.26 32.88
CA GLU A 745 13.11 29.93 32.29
C GLU A 745 12.58 28.90 33.30
N ASN A 746 13.04 28.97 34.55
CA ASN A 746 12.62 28.05 35.61
C ASN A 746 11.16 28.28 36.00
N ILE A 747 10.76 29.55 36.10
CA ILE A 747 9.40 29.95 36.48
C ILE A 747 8.43 29.61 35.35
N ALA A 748 8.83 29.85 34.10
CA ALA A 748 8.06 29.49 32.91
C ALA A 748 7.79 27.98 32.84
N LEU A 749 8.82 27.17 33.09
CA LEU A 749 8.71 25.71 33.06
C LEU A 749 7.81 25.19 34.19
N ALA A 750 7.98 25.73 35.40
CA ALA A 750 7.12 25.40 36.54
C ALA A 750 5.64 25.72 36.23
N LEU A 751 5.37 26.90 35.65
CA LEU A 751 4.02 27.32 35.29
C LEU A 751 3.39 26.42 34.20
N ALA A 752 4.19 25.90 33.28
CA ALA A 752 3.73 24.98 32.24
C ALA A 752 3.42 23.56 32.76
N ILE A 753 4.09 23.11 33.83
CA ILE A 753 3.97 21.75 34.41
C ILE A 753 2.91 21.66 35.52
N VAL A 754 2.70 22.73 36.29
CA VAL A 754 1.76 22.72 37.44
C VAL A 754 0.32 22.36 37.03
N PRO A 755 -0.31 22.98 36.01
CA PRO A 755 -1.69 22.65 35.66
C PRO A 755 -1.90 21.19 35.20
N PRO A 756 -1.02 20.58 34.39
CA PRO A 756 -1.10 19.15 34.06
C PRO A 756 -0.93 18.23 35.26
N ILE A 757 -0.04 18.55 36.20
CA ILE A 757 0.12 17.78 37.45
C ILE A 757 -1.14 17.88 38.30
N VAL A 758 -1.73 19.08 38.44
CA VAL A 758 -3.00 19.27 39.14
C VAL A 758 -4.10 18.44 38.47
N TYR A 759 -4.21 18.49 37.14
CA TYR A 759 -5.17 17.68 36.40
C TYR A 759 -4.96 16.17 36.61
N LEU A 760 -3.71 15.70 36.60
CA LEU A 760 -3.34 14.31 36.91
C LEU A 760 -3.83 13.90 38.31
N ILE A 761 -3.55 14.71 39.34
CA ILE A 761 -4.00 14.47 40.73
C ILE A 761 -5.53 14.47 40.81
N LEU A 762 -6.20 15.39 40.13
CA LEU A 762 -7.66 15.45 40.08
C LEU A 762 -8.25 14.21 39.38
N CYS A 763 -7.61 13.69 38.34
CA CYS A 763 -8.03 12.46 37.67
C CYS A 763 -7.98 11.23 38.59
N PHE A 764 -7.06 11.19 39.57
CA PHE A 764 -7.04 10.11 40.56
C PHE A 764 -8.16 10.21 41.61
N LYS A 765 -8.65 11.43 41.90
CA LYS A 765 -9.61 11.68 42.99
C LYS A 765 -11.07 11.80 42.53
N LEU A 766 -11.31 12.29 41.33
CA LEU A 766 -12.65 12.63 40.84
C LEU A 766 -13.30 11.51 40.01
N LYS A 767 -14.62 11.58 39.83
CA LYS A 767 -15.35 10.69 38.92
C LYS A 767 -15.07 11.05 37.45
N SER A 768 -15.09 10.04 36.57
CA SER A 768 -14.75 10.17 35.15
C SER A 768 -15.50 11.30 34.43
N ASP A 769 -16.80 11.47 34.69
CA ASP A 769 -17.62 12.54 34.09
C ASP A 769 -17.15 13.94 34.49
N THR A 770 -16.71 14.12 35.74
CA THR A 770 -16.16 15.40 36.21
C THR A 770 -14.77 15.65 35.61
N GLN A 771 -13.95 14.60 35.47
CA GLN A 771 -12.63 14.70 34.83
C GLN A 771 -12.73 15.16 33.38
N ILE A 772 -13.71 14.65 32.62
CA ILE A 772 -13.97 15.06 31.24
C ILE A 772 -14.43 16.53 31.18
N LYS A 773 -15.30 16.97 32.10
CA LYS A 773 -15.74 18.38 32.17
C LYS A 773 -14.55 19.31 32.45
N ILE A 774 -13.66 18.94 33.38
CA ILE A 774 -12.44 19.71 33.65
C ILE A 774 -11.53 19.72 32.43
N ALA A 775 -11.34 18.57 31.76
CA ALA A 775 -10.58 18.51 30.51
C ALA A 775 -11.17 19.39 29.41
N ALA A 776 -12.49 19.50 29.30
CA ALA A 776 -13.14 20.37 28.32
C ALA A 776 -12.81 21.85 28.58
N ILE A 777 -12.93 22.30 29.84
CA ILE A 777 -12.58 23.69 30.23
C ILE A 777 -11.09 23.95 30.01
N MET A 778 -10.22 23.03 30.44
CA MET A 778 -8.78 23.15 30.23
C MET A 778 -8.43 23.14 28.74
N SER A 779 -9.10 22.34 27.91
CA SER A 779 -8.83 22.28 26.46
C SER A 779 -9.05 23.64 25.79
N ILE A 780 -10.05 24.42 26.23
CA ILE A 780 -10.27 25.78 25.74
C ILE A 780 -9.10 26.69 26.14
N LEU A 781 -8.69 26.66 27.42
CA LEU A 781 -7.54 27.45 27.90
C LEU A 781 -6.24 27.10 27.17
N TYR A 782 -5.98 25.80 26.99
CA TYR A 782 -4.81 25.30 26.28
C TYR A 782 -4.83 25.63 24.79
N ALA A 783 -5.99 25.78 24.16
CA ALA A 783 -6.08 26.25 22.78
C ALA A 783 -5.56 27.69 22.64
N PHE A 784 -5.85 28.57 23.61
CA PHE A 784 -5.29 29.92 23.65
C PHE A 784 -3.78 29.93 23.90
N LEU A 785 -3.30 29.08 24.84
CA LEU A 785 -1.86 28.91 25.07
C LEU A 785 -1.13 28.41 23.81
N MET A 786 -1.75 27.49 23.07
CA MET A 786 -1.21 26.97 21.83
C MET A 786 -1.17 28.05 20.74
N ALA A 787 -2.20 28.88 20.62
CA ALA A 787 -2.18 30.03 19.72
C ALA A 787 -1.04 31.00 20.07
N GLY A 788 -0.85 31.30 21.36
CA GLY A 788 0.29 32.09 21.86
C GLY A 788 1.63 31.45 21.48
N THR A 789 1.75 30.13 21.63
CA THR A 789 2.97 29.38 21.28
C THR A 789 3.30 29.49 19.78
N ILE A 790 2.29 29.37 18.91
CA ILE A 790 2.48 29.56 17.46
C ILE A 790 2.93 31.00 17.15
N LEU A 791 2.32 32.01 17.79
CA LEU A 791 2.70 33.42 17.64
C LEU A 791 4.11 33.70 18.19
N SER A 792 4.53 33.03 19.26
CA SER A 792 5.89 33.12 19.80
C SER A 792 6.92 32.60 18.80
N ILE A 793 6.68 31.47 18.15
CA ILE A 793 7.57 30.93 17.12
C ILE A 793 7.66 31.89 15.94
N ILE A 794 6.53 32.47 15.51
CA ILE A 794 6.50 33.48 14.43
C ILE A 794 7.21 34.76 14.86
N GLY A 795 7.02 35.21 16.10
CA GLY A 795 7.69 36.38 16.65
C GLY A 795 9.21 36.20 16.73
N ASP A 796 9.68 35.01 17.09
CA ASP A 796 11.11 34.67 17.12
C ASP A 796 11.73 34.76 15.71
N LEU A 797 11.06 34.23 14.69
CA LEU A 797 11.46 34.35 13.29
C LEU A 797 11.63 35.83 12.85
N VAL A 798 10.69 36.68 13.25
CA VAL A 798 10.72 38.12 12.93
C VAL A 798 11.83 38.84 13.69
N LYS A 799 11.99 38.55 14.99
CA LYS A 799 13.02 39.18 15.86
C LYS A 799 14.43 38.85 15.39
N GLN A 800 14.67 37.59 15.00
CA GLN A 800 15.99 37.13 14.53
C GLN A 800 16.26 37.50 13.06
N LYS A 801 15.28 38.04 12.33
CA LYS A 801 15.36 38.39 10.89
C LYS A 801 15.86 37.22 10.01
N THR A 802 15.64 35.98 10.43
CA THR A 802 16.06 34.78 9.69
C THR A 802 15.01 33.69 9.81
N PHE A 803 14.81 32.92 8.74
CA PHE A 803 13.92 31.77 8.72
C PHE A 803 14.60 30.48 9.21
N LEU A 804 15.91 30.53 9.50
CA LEU A 804 16.75 29.37 9.83
C LEU A 804 16.75 29.01 11.32
N THR A 805 15.87 29.61 12.14
CA THR A 805 15.72 29.13 13.53
C THR A 805 15.13 27.71 13.49
N PRO A 806 15.58 26.75 14.30
CA PRO A 806 15.14 25.35 14.20
C PRO A 806 13.63 25.19 14.40
N SER A 807 13.05 25.92 15.35
CA SER A 807 11.62 25.90 15.62
C SER A 807 10.83 26.50 14.45
N GLY A 808 11.34 27.57 13.84
CA GLY A 808 10.75 28.18 12.66
C GLY A 808 10.85 27.28 11.42
N LEU A 809 12.01 26.68 11.17
CA LEU A 809 12.25 25.75 10.08
C LEU A 809 11.39 24.49 10.23
N PHE A 810 11.23 23.98 11.44
CA PHE A 810 10.33 22.87 11.74
C PHE A 810 8.86 23.24 11.48
N LEU A 811 8.39 24.39 11.97
CA LEU A 811 7.01 24.82 11.78
C LEU A 811 6.69 25.07 10.29
N ILE A 812 7.53 25.85 9.60
CA ILE A 812 7.37 26.13 8.17
C ILE A 812 7.46 24.83 7.37
N GLY A 813 8.46 23.99 7.66
CA GLY A 813 8.65 22.69 7.02
C GLY A 813 7.44 21.77 7.20
N MET A 814 6.90 21.67 8.41
CA MET A 814 5.70 20.88 8.71
C MET A 814 4.47 21.40 7.96
N VAL A 815 4.23 22.72 7.97
CA VAL A 815 3.09 23.33 7.25
C VAL A 815 3.21 23.08 5.75
N VAL A 816 4.40 23.30 5.16
CA VAL A 816 4.66 23.02 3.74
C VAL A 816 4.45 21.55 3.42
N LEU A 817 4.97 20.63 4.25
CA LEU A 817 4.80 19.18 4.05
C LEU A 817 3.33 18.76 4.12
N TYR A 818 2.54 19.31 5.04
CA TYR A 818 1.10 19.02 5.13
C TYR A 818 0.30 19.62 3.98
N ILE A 819 0.63 20.83 3.52
CA ILE A 819 0.00 21.44 2.34
C ILE A 819 0.31 20.60 1.09
N ILE A 820 1.56 20.21 0.88
CA ILE A 820 1.95 19.34 -0.25
C ILE A 820 1.27 17.97 -0.12
N THR A 821 1.23 17.39 1.08
CA THR A 821 0.54 16.12 1.33
C THR A 821 -0.93 16.24 0.96
N ALA A 822 -1.62 17.29 1.40
CA ALA A 822 -3.02 17.52 1.04
C ALA A 822 -3.22 17.79 -0.45
N ALA A 823 -2.30 18.52 -1.11
CA ALA A 823 -2.35 18.76 -2.55
C ALA A 823 -2.26 17.46 -3.36
N LEU A 824 -1.52 16.47 -2.86
CA LEU A 824 -1.46 15.11 -3.42
C LEU A 824 -2.69 14.25 -3.10
N HIS A 825 -3.67 14.83 -2.41
CA HIS A 825 -4.96 14.24 -2.03
C HIS A 825 -6.11 15.20 -2.38
N PRO A 826 -6.32 15.55 -3.66
CA PRO A 826 -7.17 16.68 -4.05
C PRO A 826 -8.64 16.56 -3.63
N GLN A 827 -9.20 15.34 -3.53
CA GLN A 827 -10.58 15.13 -3.02
C GLN A 827 -10.75 15.55 -1.56
N GLU A 828 -9.66 15.60 -0.82
CA GLU A 828 -9.64 15.86 0.61
C GLU A 828 -8.81 17.10 0.96
N PHE A 829 -8.41 17.87 -0.05
CA PHE A 829 -7.65 19.11 0.15
C PHE A 829 -8.37 20.07 1.08
N SER A 830 -9.71 20.10 1.01
CA SER A 830 -10.54 20.92 1.90
C SER A 830 -10.40 20.56 3.39
N LEU A 831 -9.92 19.36 3.73
CA LEU A 831 -9.70 18.97 5.12
C LEU A 831 -8.60 19.79 5.80
N VAL A 832 -7.70 20.42 5.03
CA VAL A 832 -6.65 21.31 5.57
C VAL A 832 -7.24 22.46 6.39
N ILE A 833 -8.45 22.92 6.04
CA ILE A 833 -9.16 23.96 6.80
C ILE A 833 -9.38 23.53 8.26
N TYR A 834 -9.69 22.24 8.48
CA TYR A 834 -9.85 21.67 9.81
C TYR A 834 -8.52 21.47 10.55
N GLY A 835 -7.39 21.54 9.83
CA GLY A 835 -6.05 21.45 10.40
C GLY A 835 -5.75 22.55 11.42
N LEU A 836 -6.30 23.77 11.24
CA LEU A 836 -6.13 24.85 12.22
C LEU A 836 -6.68 24.45 13.59
N LEU A 837 -7.88 23.87 13.62
CA LEU A 837 -8.48 23.38 14.86
C LEU A 837 -7.64 22.25 15.47
N TYR A 838 -7.15 21.33 14.65
CA TYR A 838 -6.28 20.24 15.11
C TYR A 838 -5.01 20.76 15.78
N PHE A 839 -4.33 21.74 15.17
CA PHE A 839 -3.12 22.34 15.72
C PHE A 839 -3.36 23.06 17.04
N LEU A 840 -4.45 23.82 17.15
CA LEU A 840 -4.84 24.47 18.41
C LEU A 840 -5.15 23.46 19.52
N CYS A 841 -5.68 22.29 19.16
CA CYS A 841 -6.02 21.22 20.09
C CYS A 841 -4.88 20.23 20.38
N ILE A 842 -3.63 20.48 19.93
CA ILE A 842 -2.49 19.58 20.22
C ILE A 842 -2.33 19.32 21.73
N PRO A 843 -2.33 20.33 22.63
CA PRO A 843 -2.22 20.05 24.06
C PRO A 843 -3.43 19.28 24.62
N SER A 844 -4.62 19.48 24.07
CA SER A 844 -5.80 18.71 24.48
C SER A 844 -5.62 17.22 24.14
N GLY A 845 -5.19 16.90 22.92
CA GLY A 845 -5.04 15.53 22.43
C GLY A 845 -3.82 14.76 22.96
N TYR A 846 -2.66 15.41 23.07
CA TYR A 846 -1.40 14.74 23.42
C TYR A 846 -0.96 14.93 24.88
N LEU A 847 -1.65 15.77 25.66
CA LEU A 847 -1.40 15.96 27.10
C LEU A 847 -2.63 15.61 27.94
N LEU A 848 -3.74 16.35 27.81
CA LEU A 848 -4.92 16.16 28.66
C LEU A 848 -5.61 14.81 28.43
N LEU A 849 -5.85 14.46 27.16
CA LEU A 849 -6.48 13.20 26.78
C LEU A 849 -5.62 11.99 27.16
N VAL A 850 -4.29 12.10 27.01
CA VAL A 850 -3.34 11.05 27.41
C VAL A 850 -3.40 10.82 28.92
N ILE A 851 -3.34 11.89 29.73
CA ILE A 851 -3.52 11.81 31.20
C ILE A 851 -4.82 11.09 31.53
N TYR A 852 -5.94 11.54 30.96
CA TYR A 852 -7.25 10.93 31.20
C TYR A 852 -7.28 9.44 30.82
N SER A 853 -6.74 9.09 29.65
CA SER A 853 -6.78 7.71 29.14
C SER A 853 -5.98 6.73 30.00
N ILE A 854 -4.80 7.12 30.48
CA ILE A 854 -3.92 6.26 31.28
C ILE A 854 -4.44 6.14 32.72
N VAL A 855 -4.93 7.24 33.32
CA VAL A 855 -5.48 7.21 34.68
C VAL A 855 -6.81 6.45 34.74
N ASN A 856 -7.56 6.37 33.65
CA ASN A 856 -8.80 5.59 33.58
C ASN A 856 -8.61 4.19 32.95
N LEU A 857 -7.37 3.67 32.91
CA LEU A 857 -7.08 2.33 32.38
C LEU A 857 -7.82 1.21 33.14
N ASN A 858 -8.11 1.43 34.42
CA ASN A 858 -8.90 0.51 35.23
C ASN A 858 -10.40 0.48 34.85
N ASN A 859 -10.86 1.42 34.03
CA ASN A 859 -12.24 1.46 33.54
C ASN A 859 -12.36 0.72 32.20
N VAL A 860 -12.83 -0.52 32.27
CA VAL A 860 -13.02 -1.42 31.11
C VAL A 860 -14.43 -1.35 30.51
N THR A 861 -15.22 -0.32 30.82
CA THR A 861 -16.56 -0.16 30.21
C THR A 861 -16.48 0.30 28.76
N TRP A 862 -17.56 0.10 28.00
CA TRP A 862 -17.64 0.54 26.60
C TRP A 862 -18.10 2.00 26.47
N GLY A 863 -18.85 2.52 27.45
CA GLY A 863 -18.95 3.96 27.75
C GLY A 863 -19.68 4.87 26.76
N THR A 864 -20.12 4.40 25.59
CA THR A 864 -20.79 5.26 24.58
C THR A 864 -22.31 5.13 24.54
N ARG A 865 -22.90 3.96 24.88
CA ARG A 865 -24.36 3.71 24.74
C ARG A 865 -25.02 2.92 25.89
N GLU A 866 -24.34 2.76 27.03
CA GLU A 866 -24.84 1.97 28.18
C GLU A 866 -25.98 2.65 28.99
N THR A 867 -26.29 3.93 28.73
CA THR A 867 -27.39 4.67 29.38
C THR A 867 -28.59 4.80 28.44
N GLY A 868 -29.46 3.78 28.43
CA GLY A 868 -30.56 3.58 27.47
C GLY A 868 -31.84 4.40 27.65
N SER A 869 -31.77 5.73 27.82
CA SER A 869 -32.99 6.53 28.09
C SER A 869 -33.27 7.71 27.14
N GLN A 870 -32.49 7.91 26.07
CA GLN A 870 -32.69 9.05 25.15
C GLN A 870 -33.13 8.69 23.71
N ALA A 871 -33.21 7.41 23.34
CA ALA A 871 -33.47 6.99 21.96
C ALA A 871 -34.94 7.17 21.52
N LYS A 872 -35.90 6.92 22.42
CA LYS A 872 -37.35 6.93 22.10
C LYS A 872 -37.88 8.33 21.74
N THR A 873 -37.44 9.36 22.46
CA THR A 873 -37.98 10.73 22.29
C THR A 873 -37.47 11.42 21.03
N LYS A 874 -36.29 11.02 20.49
CA LYS A 874 -35.75 11.59 19.25
C LYS A 874 -36.23 10.87 17.99
N ALA A 875 -36.55 9.58 18.06
CA ALA A 875 -37.02 8.81 16.90
C ALA A 875 -38.42 9.27 16.43
N ASP A 876 -39.37 9.45 17.36
CA ASP A 876 -40.73 9.89 17.04
C ASP A 876 -40.77 11.32 16.45
N ASP A 877 -39.95 12.23 16.97
CA ASP A 877 -39.88 13.61 16.47
C ASP A 877 -39.18 13.74 15.12
N THR A 878 -38.24 12.82 14.81
CA THR A 878 -37.51 12.82 13.53
C THR A 878 -38.34 12.22 12.40
N ILE A 879 -39.14 11.19 12.68
CA ILE A 879 -40.09 10.61 11.73
C ILE A 879 -41.18 11.62 11.37
N LYS A 880 -41.70 12.37 12.35
CA LYS A 880 -42.67 13.46 12.09
C LYS A 880 -42.09 14.63 11.28
N LYS A 881 -40.81 14.96 11.45
CA LYS A 881 -40.13 16.03 10.69
C LYS A 881 -39.68 15.62 9.28
N LYS A 882 -39.31 14.35 9.04
CA LYS A 882 -38.85 13.88 7.71
C LYS A 882 -39.99 13.73 6.70
N VAL A 883 -41.24 13.50 7.15
CA VAL A 883 -42.43 13.50 6.27
C VAL A 883 -42.72 14.90 5.68
N MET A 884 -42.20 15.98 6.25
CA MET A 884 -42.42 17.35 5.76
C MET A 884 -41.29 17.97 4.90
N ASN A 885 -40.08 17.38 4.86
CA ASN A 885 -38.90 18.06 4.28
C ASN A 885 -38.13 17.29 3.19
N ALA A 886 -38.73 16.27 2.56
CA ALA A 886 -38.08 15.51 1.48
C ALA A 886 -38.13 16.24 0.12
N THR A 887 -37.53 17.42 0.03
CA THR A 887 -37.09 18.05 -1.23
C THR A 887 -35.68 18.59 -1.07
N CYS A 888 -34.70 17.72 -0.83
CA CYS A 888 -33.29 18.09 -1.03
C CYS A 888 -32.40 16.86 -1.11
N CYS A 889 -32.21 16.31 -2.31
CA CYS A 889 -31.02 15.54 -2.66
C CYS A 889 -30.69 15.79 -4.13
N LYS A 890 -29.69 16.65 -4.36
CA LYS A 890 -28.97 16.76 -5.64
C LYS A 890 -28.20 15.46 -5.86
N CYS A 891 -28.79 14.55 -6.62
CA CYS A 891 -28.12 13.40 -7.21
C CYS A 891 -27.99 13.67 -8.71
N PRO A 892 -26.81 13.58 -9.34
CA PRO A 892 -26.61 13.90 -10.75
C PRO A 892 -26.96 12.72 -11.67
N CYS A 893 -28.16 12.15 -11.51
CA CYS A 893 -28.61 10.96 -12.25
C CYS A 893 -29.85 11.20 -13.13
N LEU A 894 -30.14 12.45 -13.52
CA LEU A 894 -31.08 12.74 -14.60
C LEU A 894 -30.36 13.41 -15.77
N GLU A 895 -30.09 12.64 -16.82
CA GLU A 895 -30.21 13.15 -18.18
C GLU A 895 -31.59 12.70 -18.68
N SER A 896 -32.47 13.68 -18.87
CA SER A 896 -33.78 13.50 -19.48
C SER A 896 -33.62 13.29 -20.98
N GLU A 897 -33.92 12.09 -21.46
CA GLU A 897 -34.32 11.92 -22.87
C GLU A 897 -35.77 12.38 -23.00
N ASP A 898 -35.96 13.34 -23.91
CA ASP A 898 -37.24 13.90 -24.31
C ASP A 898 -38.22 12.83 -24.79
N LEU A 899 -39.39 12.79 -24.17
CA LEU A 899 -40.60 12.22 -24.77
C LEU A 899 -41.68 13.29 -24.74
N SER A 900 -41.88 13.84 -25.93
CA SER A 900 -42.82 14.89 -26.28
C SER A 900 -44.25 14.57 -25.87
N GLU A 901 -44.93 15.63 -25.47
CA GLU A 901 -46.37 15.73 -25.24
C GLU A 901 -47.17 15.04 -26.36
N LYS A 902 -47.95 14.04 -25.97
CA LYS A 902 -49.21 13.73 -26.65
C LYS A 902 -50.32 13.62 -25.60
N THR A 903 -51.10 14.68 -25.55
CA THR A 903 -52.46 14.73 -25.04
C THR A 903 -53.27 13.53 -25.52
N LEU A 904 -53.95 12.86 -24.59
CA LEU A 904 -55.06 11.94 -24.88
C LEU A 904 -56.30 12.45 -24.13
N PRO A 905 -57.49 12.43 -24.76
CA PRO A 905 -58.68 13.07 -24.24
C PRO A 905 -59.49 12.17 -23.30
N ASP A 906 -60.35 12.85 -22.54
CA ASP A 906 -61.36 12.30 -21.65
C ASP A 906 -62.32 11.31 -22.32
N ASN A 907 -62.88 10.44 -21.46
CA ASN A 907 -63.93 9.44 -21.67
C ASN A 907 -63.47 8.06 -22.16
N PHE A 908 -63.43 7.09 -21.25
CA PHE A 908 -64.01 5.77 -21.50
C PHE A 908 -64.32 5.05 -20.17
N THR A 909 -65.60 5.01 -19.81
CA THR A 909 -66.18 4.08 -18.83
C THR A 909 -66.37 2.76 -19.55
N LEU A 910 -65.87 1.63 -19.04
CA LEU A 910 -66.43 0.32 -19.41
C LEU A 910 -66.30 -0.72 -18.29
N THR A 911 -67.42 -1.40 -18.17
CA THR A 911 -67.94 -2.36 -17.20
C THR A 911 -67.18 -3.67 -17.05
N LEU A 912 -67.29 -4.21 -15.83
CA LEU A 912 -67.08 -5.60 -15.43
C LEU A 912 -67.60 -6.61 -16.45
N GLN A 913 -66.76 -7.61 -16.77
CA GLN A 913 -67.22 -8.94 -17.15
C GLN A 913 -66.40 -10.00 -16.41
N SER A 914 -67.14 -10.83 -15.67
CA SER A 914 -66.69 -12.01 -14.95
C SER A 914 -66.60 -13.22 -15.89
N SER A 915 -65.63 -14.09 -15.67
CA SER A 915 -65.69 -15.51 -16.04
C SER A 915 -64.75 -16.33 -15.14
N PRO A 916 -65.11 -17.56 -14.73
CA PRO A 916 -64.54 -18.22 -13.57
C PRO A 916 -63.43 -19.22 -13.96
N MET A 917 -62.34 -19.28 -13.18
CA MET A 917 -61.49 -20.47 -13.18
C MET A 917 -61.09 -20.87 -11.76
N LYS A 918 -61.64 -22.02 -11.38
CA LYS A 918 -61.49 -22.87 -10.19
C LYS A 918 -60.23 -22.68 -9.35
N SER A 919 -60.49 -22.24 -8.13
CA SER A 919 -59.94 -22.68 -6.84
C SER A 919 -58.95 -23.86 -6.86
N TYR A 920 -57.72 -23.59 -6.46
CA TYR A 920 -57.00 -24.42 -5.50
C TYR A 920 -56.59 -23.52 -4.33
N GLU A 921 -57.41 -23.53 -3.27
CA GLU A 921 -57.02 -23.03 -1.97
C GLU A 921 -56.09 -24.05 -1.29
N PHE A 922 -54.89 -23.62 -0.93
CA PHE A 922 -54.32 -23.96 0.38
C PHE A 922 -53.72 -22.69 0.99
N PRO A 923 -53.85 -22.48 2.31
CA PRO A 923 -54.09 -21.16 2.87
C PRO A 923 -52.87 -20.57 3.59
N LEU A 924 -53.03 -19.29 3.92
CA LEU A 924 -52.28 -18.46 4.87
C LEU A 924 -51.03 -17.75 4.33
N ASP A 925 -51.24 -16.45 4.13
CA ASP A 925 -50.27 -15.39 3.99
C ASP A 925 -49.31 -15.40 5.20
N GLU A 926 -48.13 -16.02 5.07
CA GLU A 926 -47.05 -16.04 6.08
C GLU A 926 -46.38 -14.65 6.29
N SER A 927 -46.88 -13.58 5.67
CA SER A 927 -46.18 -12.30 5.61
C SER A 927 -46.28 -11.42 6.87
N ALA A 928 -46.96 -11.87 7.92
CA ALA A 928 -47.20 -11.04 9.11
C ALA A 928 -47.17 -11.81 10.45
N LEU A 929 -46.06 -12.50 10.76
CA LEU A 929 -45.78 -12.90 12.15
C LEU A 929 -45.05 -11.75 12.88
N PRO A 930 -45.66 -11.10 13.88
CA PRO A 930 -44.96 -10.12 14.70
C PRO A 930 -43.82 -10.82 15.46
N LEU A 931 -42.67 -10.14 15.62
CA LEU A 931 -41.44 -10.59 16.31
C LEU A 931 -41.61 -10.89 17.81
N VAL A 932 -42.85 -10.97 18.26
CA VAL A 932 -43.29 -10.95 19.65
C VAL A 932 -43.16 -12.33 20.30
N ASN A 933 -43.08 -13.45 19.54
CA ASN A 933 -43.04 -14.77 20.17
C ASN A 933 -42.18 -15.82 19.45
N PHE A 934 -40.93 -16.00 19.92
CA PHE A 934 -40.02 -17.09 19.54
C PHE A 934 -40.42 -18.47 20.14
N ASN A 935 -41.59 -18.57 20.77
CA ASN A 935 -42.15 -19.81 21.33
C ASN A 935 -43.33 -20.38 20.51
N SER A 936 -43.60 -19.89 19.31
CA SER A 936 -44.75 -20.32 18.49
C SER A 936 -44.47 -21.59 17.67
N ALA A 937 -45.51 -22.39 17.42
CA ALA A 937 -45.46 -23.67 16.70
C ALA A 937 -45.11 -23.57 15.19
N PHE A 938 -44.87 -22.36 14.67
CA PHE A 938 -44.55 -22.07 13.26
C PHE A 938 -43.04 -21.91 12.98
N LEU A 939 -42.18 -22.19 13.95
CA LEU A 939 -40.73 -22.02 13.81
C LEU A 939 -40.08 -23.16 13.03
N ILE A 940 -39.24 -22.81 12.05
CA ILE A 940 -38.41 -23.78 11.34
C ILE A 940 -37.27 -24.19 12.26
N HIS A 941 -37.16 -25.50 12.55
CA HIS A 941 -36.04 -26.05 13.32
C HIS A 941 -34.76 -26.11 12.48
N MET A 942 -33.65 -25.68 13.08
CA MET A 942 -32.30 -25.77 12.52
C MET A 942 -31.88 -27.24 12.34
N LEU A 943 -30.96 -27.52 11.40
CA LEU A 943 -30.35 -28.85 11.26
C LEU A 943 -29.68 -29.29 12.58
N GLN A 944 -29.84 -30.56 12.95
CA GLN A 944 -29.30 -31.10 14.20
C GLN A 944 -27.78 -30.92 14.32
N ASP A 945 -27.03 -31.13 13.24
CA ASP A 945 -25.57 -30.93 13.19
C ASP A 945 -25.17 -29.48 13.52
N GLU A 946 -25.96 -28.49 13.07
CA GLU A 946 -25.70 -27.08 13.33
C GLU A 946 -26.05 -26.72 14.79
N ILE A 947 -27.11 -27.32 15.34
CA ILE A 947 -27.47 -27.19 16.77
C ILE A 947 -26.34 -27.71 17.65
N ASP A 948 -25.81 -28.89 17.36
CA ASP A 948 -24.76 -29.52 18.15
C ASP A 948 -23.44 -28.73 18.06
N PHE A 949 -23.11 -28.20 16.88
CA PHE A 949 -22.01 -27.23 16.71
C PHE A 949 -22.17 -26.00 17.63
N TRP A 950 -23.33 -25.34 17.59
CA TRP A 950 -23.56 -24.13 18.39
C TRP A 950 -23.51 -24.43 19.89
N ARG A 951 -24.02 -25.60 20.33
CA ARG A 951 -23.91 -26.06 21.72
C ARG A 951 -22.47 -26.30 22.14
N GLU A 952 -21.65 -26.95 21.33
CA GLU A 952 -20.22 -27.15 21.63
C GLU A 952 -19.47 -25.82 21.69
N LEU A 953 -19.72 -24.94 20.72
CA LEU A 953 -19.10 -23.61 20.66
C LEU A 953 -19.49 -22.77 21.87
N GLN A 954 -20.77 -22.83 22.27
CA GLN A 954 -21.28 -22.22 23.49
C GLN A 954 -20.52 -22.75 24.69
N LYS A 955 -20.52 -24.07 24.90
CA LYS A 955 -19.85 -24.73 26.03
C LYS A 955 -18.36 -24.38 26.13
N LYS A 956 -17.66 -24.33 25.00
CA LYS A 956 -16.20 -24.16 24.96
C LYS A 956 -15.77 -22.69 25.07
N TYR A 957 -16.50 -21.76 24.46
CA TYR A 957 -16.04 -20.38 24.29
C TYR A 957 -17.03 -19.29 24.68
N LEU A 958 -18.33 -19.56 24.66
CA LEU A 958 -19.37 -18.52 24.69
C LEU A 958 -20.37 -18.67 25.85
N GLU A 959 -20.15 -19.60 26.77
CA GLU A 959 -20.93 -19.69 28.00
C GLU A 959 -20.91 -18.34 28.73
N PRO A 960 -22.07 -17.87 29.22
CA PRO A 960 -22.15 -16.72 30.10
C PRO A 960 -21.17 -16.89 31.26
N LEU A 961 -20.33 -15.89 31.47
CA LEU A 961 -19.42 -15.92 32.60
C LEU A 961 -20.27 -15.80 33.86
N LYS A 962 -20.21 -16.81 34.74
CA LYS A 962 -20.79 -16.70 36.08
C LYS A 962 -19.97 -15.66 36.83
N GLU A 963 -20.57 -14.51 37.08
CA GLU A 963 -19.93 -13.40 37.77
C GLU A 963 -19.79 -13.76 39.26
N ASN A 964 -18.62 -14.23 39.67
CA ASN A 964 -18.29 -14.32 41.08
C ASN A 964 -17.86 -12.93 41.58
N LYS A 965 -18.57 -12.37 42.56
CA LYS A 965 -18.30 -11.03 43.10
C LYS A 965 -16.85 -10.89 43.58
N GLU A 966 -16.30 -11.91 44.23
CA GLU A 966 -14.91 -11.93 44.68
C GLU A 966 -13.91 -11.84 43.51
N GLN A 967 -14.21 -12.49 42.39
CA GLN A 967 -13.35 -12.45 41.21
C GLN A 967 -13.43 -11.09 40.50
N GLN A 968 -14.60 -10.47 40.47
CA GLN A 968 -14.77 -9.11 39.92
C GLN A 968 -14.04 -8.07 40.77
N GLU A 969 -14.12 -8.17 42.10
CA GLU A 969 -13.38 -7.30 43.02
C GLU A 969 -11.88 -7.47 42.84
N LYS A 970 -11.38 -8.71 42.79
CA LYS A 970 -9.97 -9.00 42.53
C LYS A 970 -9.50 -8.40 41.20
N VAL A 971 -10.24 -8.62 40.11
CA VAL A 971 -9.90 -8.05 38.79
C VAL A 971 -9.92 -6.53 38.82
N ALA A 972 -10.88 -5.91 39.53
CA ALA A 972 -10.94 -4.46 39.69
C ALA A 972 -9.73 -3.91 40.45
N ASP A 973 -9.26 -4.61 41.48
CA ASP A 973 -8.07 -4.24 42.24
C ASP A 973 -6.78 -4.46 41.43
N ASP A 974 -6.65 -5.59 40.72
CA ASP A 974 -5.54 -5.84 39.80
C ASP A 974 -5.47 -4.77 38.69
N LEU A 975 -6.62 -4.33 38.17
CA LEU A 975 -6.73 -3.24 37.19
C LEU A 975 -6.31 -1.88 37.78
N ARG A 976 -6.64 -1.62 39.06
CA ARG A 976 -6.17 -0.41 39.77
C ARG A 976 -4.67 -0.45 40.01
N GLU A 977 -4.12 -1.61 40.36
CA GLU A 977 -2.67 -1.80 40.52
C GLU A 977 -1.94 -1.60 39.18
N LEU A 978 -2.45 -2.21 38.11
CA LEU A 978 -1.92 -2.02 36.76
C LEU A 978 -1.96 -0.55 36.34
N ARG A 979 -3.08 0.13 36.54
CA ARG A 979 -3.19 1.58 36.30
C ARG A 979 -2.10 2.33 37.07
N ASN A 980 -1.92 2.07 38.35
CA ASN A 980 -0.92 2.78 39.16
C ASN A 980 0.50 2.55 38.63
N LYS A 981 0.87 1.31 38.31
CA LYS A 981 2.18 0.96 37.72
C LYS A 981 2.41 1.64 36.37
N VAL A 982 1.45 1.53 35.46
CA VAL A 982 1.54 2.12 34.11
C VAL A 982 1.58 3.65 34.19
N THR A 983 0.72 4.26 35.01
CA THR A 983 0.71 5.72 35.20
C THR A 983 2.04 6.20 35.77
N PHE A 984 2.57 5.53 36.79
CA PHE A 984 3.87 5.86 37.36
C PHE A 984 4.98 5.76 36.30
N ALA A 985 5.11 4.62 35.61
CA ALA A 985 6.14 4.43 34.61
C ALA A 985 6.06 5.46 33.47
N PHE A 986 4.85 5.74 32.99
CA PHE A 986 4.62 6.69 31.89
C PHE A 986 5.01 8.13 32.27
N PHE A 987 4.55 8.62 33.42
CA PHE A 987 4.89 9.98 33.86
C PHE A 987 6.31 10.08 34.43
N PHE A 988 6.89 9.00 34.94
CA PHE A 988 8.30 8.94 35.31
C PHE A 988 9.21 9.12 34.09
N CYS A 989 8.91 8.48 32.96
CA CYS A 989 9.64 8.71 31.71
C CYS A 989 9.54 10.18 31.26
N ASN A 990 8.36 10.79 31.37
CA ASN A 990 8.17 12.20 31.06
C ASN A 990 8.93 13.12 32.03
N ALA A 991 8.95 12.81 33.33
CA ALA A 991 9.70 13.56 34.33
C ALA A 991 11.22 13.45 34.10
N LEU A 992 11.73 12.24 33.84
CA LEU A 992 13.13 12.04 33.46
C LEU A 992 13.51 12.83 32.22
N TRP A 993 12.61 12.90 31.23
CA TRP A 993 12.84 13.71 30.03
C TRP A 993 12.93 15.20 30.34
N LEU A 994 12.05 15.73 31.19
CA LEU A 994 12.11 17.12 31.65
C LEU A 994 13.40 17.41 32.42
N VAL A 995 13.80 16.52 33.34
CA VAL A 995 15.05 16.66 34.10
C VAL A 995 16.27 16.58 33.21
N ALA A 996 16.30 15.67 32.24
CA ALA A 996 17.39 15.56 31.27
C ALA A 996 17.51 16.83 30.42
N THR A 997 16.39 17.35 29.92
CA THR A 997 16.35 18.60 29.16
C THR A 997 16.84 19.76 30.01
N PHE A 998 16.36 19.87 31.25
CA PHE A 998 16.75 20.93 32.19
C PHE A 998 18.24 20.90 32.56
N PHE A 999 18.76 19.73 32.92
CA PHE A 999 20.17 19.54 33.27
C PHE A 999 21.09 19.96 32.13
N LEU A 1000 20.69 19.67 30.90
CA LEU A 1000 21.49 19.99 29.74
C LEU A 1000 21.35 21.47 29.31
N GLN A 1001 20.18 22.08 29.51
CA GLN A 1001 20.01 23.54 29.38
C GLN A 1001 20.93 24.29 30.36
N ALA A 1002 21.04 23.82 31.60
CA ALA A 1002 21.95 24.39 32.60
C ALA A 1002 23.45 24.27 32.22
N ILE A 1003 23.82 23.31 31.37
CA ILE A 1003 25.18 23.12 30.83
C ILE A 1003 25.37 23.87 29.50
N GLY A 1004 24.27 24.35 28.88
CA GLY A 1004 24.15 24.77 27.49
C GLY A 1004 25.13 25.85 27.02
N ASP A 1005 25.61 26.72 27.91
CA ASP A 1005 26.66 27.71 27.56
C ASP A 1005 27.96 27.04 27.08
N SER A 1006 28.22 25.81 27.53
CA SER A 1006 29.42 25.03 27.22
C SER A 1006 29.32 24.23 25.91
N ILE A 1007 28.11 23.93 25.44
CA ILE A 1007 27.82 23.01 24.32
C ILE A 1007 26.87 23.67 23.31
N SER A 1008 26.93 25.00 23.13
CA SER A 1008 26.08 25.69 22.15
C SER A 1008 26.62 25.55 20.72
N ILE A 1009 25.78 25.15 19.78
CA ILE A 1009 26.14 25.14 18.35
C ILE A 1009 25.95 26.56 17.82
N LYS A 1010 27.03 27.18 17.38
CA LYS A 1010 27.07 28.55 16.85
C LYS A 1010 26.80 28.54 15.35
N ILE A 1011 25.63 29.01 14.92
CA ILE A 1011 25.29 29.13 13.48
C ILE A 1011 25.34 30.62 13.06
N PRO A 1012 26.05 30.95 11.98
CA PRO A 1012 26.10 32.32 11.46
C PRO A 1012 24.76 32.73 10.85
N LYS A 1013 24.36 33.99 11.06
CA LYS A 1013 23.08 34.49 10.55
C LYS A 1013 23.14 34.69 9.03
N ILE A 1014 22.14 34.14 8.34
CA ILE A 1014 21.88 34.37 6.92
C ILE A 1014 20.64 35.25 6.82
N TYR A 1015 20.79 36.41 6.21
CA TYR A 1015 19.70 37.35 5.97
C TYR A 1015 18.86 36.91 4.75
N PRO A 1016 17.59 37.34 4.63
CA PRO A 1016 16.69 36.93 3.54
C PRO A 1016 17.17 37.34 2.12
N ASN A 1017 18.07 38.31 2.03
CA ASN A 1017 18.74 38.77 0.81
C ASN A 1017 19.95 37.89 0.40
N GLY A 1018 20.26 36.83 1.16
CA GLY A 1018 21.40 35.94 0.93
C GLY A 1018 22.74 36.49 1.42
N THR A 1019 22.79 37.65 2.09
CA THR A 1019 24.03 38.18 2.68
C THR A 1019 24.36 37.45 3.97
N TYR A 1020 25.64 37.11 4.12
CA TYR A 1020 26.22 36.44 5.27
C TYR A 1020 27.01 37.45 6.10
N ASP A 1021 26.69 37.59 7.38
CA ASP A 1021 27.48 38.39 8.32
C ASP A 1021 28.21 37.46 9.30
N PRO A 1022 29.55 37.35 9.25
CA PRO A 1022 30.32 36.49 10.15
C PRO A 1022 30.29 36.95 11.62
N THR A 1023 29.83 38.17 11.91
CA THR A 1023 29.89 38.74 13.26
C THR A 1023 28.64 38.45 14.10
N GLU A 1024 27.50 38.18 13.45
CA GLU A 1024 26.26 37.81 14.13
C GLU A 1024 26.01 36.30 14.07
N VAL A 1025 26.07 35.67 15.24
CA VAL A 1025 25.88 34.23 15.41
C VAL A 1025 24.72 34.02 16.39
N PHE A 1026 23.85 33.06 16.11
CA PHE A 1026 22.87 32.60 17.11
C PHE A 1026 23.30 31.25 17.69
N SER A 1027 23.11 31.09 19.00
CA SER A 1027 23.41 29.87 19.74
C SER A 1027 22.23 28.91 19.68
N LEU A 1028 22.52 27.64 19.42
CA LEU A 1028 21.55 26.57 19.41
C LEU A 1028 21.78 25.58 20.52
N ASP A 1029 20.70 25.30 21.26
CA ASP A 1029 20.61 24.19 22.20
C ASP A 1029 20.62 22.87 21.40
N PRO A 1030 21.66 22.02 21.55
CA PRO A 1030 21.78 20.75 20.83
C PRO A 1030 20.61 19.79 21.05
N ILE A 1031 19.89 19.87 22.17
CA ILE A 1031 18.83 18.89 22.50
C ILE A 1031 17.51 19.28 21.90
N ALA A 1032 17.15 20.56 22.00
CA ALA A 1032 16.03 21.11 21.23
C ALA A 1032 16.23 20.79 19.74
N LEU A 1033 17.46 20.89 19.23
CA LEU A 1033 17.82 20.53 17.87
C LEU A 1033 17.72 19.01 17.60
N MET A 1034 18.29 18.14 18.45
CA MET A 1034 18.20 16.68 18.28
C MET A 1034 16.76 16.18 18.30
N PHE A 1035 15.91 16.80 19.10
CA PHE A 1035 14.51 16.45 19.23
C PHE A 1035 13.69 16.91 18.03
N LEU A 1036 13.84 18.19 17.63
CA LEU A 1036 13.26 18.70 16.39
C LEU A 1036 13.72 17.87 15.19
N LEU A 1037 14.99 17.47 15.15
CA LEU A 1037 15.54 16.59 14.14
C LEU A 1037 14.85 15.21 14.17
N SER A 1038 14.62 14.63 15.35
CA SER A 1038 13.96 13.32 15.47
C SER A 1038 12.53 13.34 14.91
N PHE A 1039 11.73 14.36 15.24
CA PHE A 1039 10.40 14.53 14.65
C PHE A 1039 10.45 14.88 13.18
N THR A 1040 11.38 15.72 12.77
CA THR A 1040 11.59 16.09 11.36
C THR A 1040 11.93 14.86 10.53
N VAL A 1041 12.82 14.00 11.03
CA VAL A 1041 13.20 12.73 10.39
C VAL A 1041 12.00 11.80 10.31
N LEU A 1042 11.23 11.64 11.39
CA LEU A 1042 10.03 10.81 11.40
C LEU A 1042 8.99 11.30 10.39
N LEU A 1043 8.73 12.61 10.35
CA LEU A 1043 7.81 13.25 9.41
C LEU A 1043 8.30 13.12 7.95
N LEU A 1044 9.59 13.34 7.69
CA LEU A 1044 10.21 13.16 6.37
C LEU A 1044 10.13 11.71 5.92
N MET A 1045 10.42 10.75 6.80
CA MET A 1045 10.29 9.32 6.51
C MET A 1045 8.85 8.98 6.12
N GLN A 1046 7.87 9.50 6.86
CA GLN A 1046 6.46 9.30 6.55
C GLN A 1046 6.06 9.96 5.23
N PHE A 1047 6.53 11.17 4.97
CA PHE A 1047 6.25 11.90 3.73
C PHE A 1047 6.83 11.19 2.50
N VAL A 1048 8.10 10.76 2.55
CA VAL A 1048 8.74 10.01 1.46
C VAL A 1048 8.02 8.67 1.23
N ALA A 1049 7.62 7.99 2.30
CA ALA A 1049 6.83 6.77 2.19
C ALA A 1049 5.45 7.04 1.56
N MET A 1050 4.80 8.15 1.91
CA MET A 1050 3.55 8.59 1.30
C MET A 1050 3.69 8.82 -0.21
N LEU A 1051 4.74 9.51 -0.66
CA LEU A 1051 5.03 9.69 -2.09
C LEU A 1051 5.19 8.34 -2.81
N TYR A 1052 5.98 7.43 -2.23
CA TYR A 1052 6.19 6.09 -2.78
C TYR A 1052 4.87 5.30 -2.89
N HIS A 1053 4.05 5.34 -1.85
CA HIS A 1053 2.77 4.67 -1.81
C HIS A 1053 1.76 5.24 -2.81
N ARG A 1054 1.71 6.57 -2.95
CA ARG A 1054 0.85 7.28 -3.92
C ARG A 1054 1.14 6.84 -5.34
N ILE A 1055 2.43 6.84 -5.71
CA ILE A 1055 2.90 6.32 -7.00
C ILE A 1055 2.45 4.86 -7.19
N TYR A 1056 2.64 3.99 -6.19
CA TYR A 1056 2.26 2.59 -6.29
C TYR A 1056 0.75 2.39 -6.45
N THR A 1057 -0.03 3.19 -5.73
CA THR A 1057 -1.50 3.17 -5.80
C THR A 1057 -1.97 3.65 -7.17
N LEU A 1058 -1.35 4.69 -7.74
CA LEU A 1058 -1.63 5.15 -9.10
C LEU A 1058 -1.34 4.03 -10.13
N ILE A 1059 -0.18 3.36 -10.03
CA ILE A 1059 0.17 2.24 -10.89
C ILE A 1059 -0.88 1.12 -10.79
N HIS A 1060 -1.31 0.80 -9.57
CA HIS A 1060 -2.34 -0.20 -9.32
C HIS A 1060 -3.69 0.20 -9.93
N PHE A 1061 -4.08 1.48 -9.77
CA PHE A 1061 -5.32 2.01 -10.30
C PHE A 1061 -5.34 2.02 -11.83
N VAL A 1062 -4.28 2.50 -12.48
CA VAL A 1062 -4.21 2.51 -13.95
C VAL A 1062 -4.19 1.09 -14.51
N ALA A 1063 -3.53 0.15 -13.83
CA ALA A 1063 -3.57 -1.27 -14.20
C ALA A 1063 -4.99 -1.88 -14.10
N TYR A 1064 -5.87 -1.29 -13.29
CA TYR A 1064 -7.26 -1.72 -13.09
C TYR A 1064 -8.24 -1.04 -14.07
N ALA A 1065 -8.05 0.25 -14.33
CA ALA A 1065 -8.89 1.08 -15.19
C ALA A 1065 -9.06 0.51 -16.61
N ASP A 1066 -7.98 0.04 -17.26
CA ASP A 1066 -8.04 -0.45 -18.65
C ASP A 1066 -8.81 -1.78 -18.81
N THR A 1067 -9.12 -2.46 -17.71
CA THR A 1067 -9.72 -3.80 -17.72
C THR A 1067 -11.19 -3.85 -17.34
N GLU A 1068 -11.65 -3.06 -16.35
CA GLU A 1068 -13.09 -2.93 -16.09
C GLU A 1068 -13.80 -2.29 -17.27
N ILE A 1069 -13.18 -1.29 -17.92
CA ILE A 1069 -13.72 -0.69 -19.15
C ILE A 1069 -13.91 -1.76 -20.23
N LYS A 1070 -13.01 -2.76 -20.33
CA LYS A 1070 -13.13 -3.85 -21.32
C LYS A 1070 -14.17 -4.91 -20.95
N SER A 1071 -14.35 -5.26 -19.67
CA SER A 1071 -15.42 -6.19 -19.27
C SER A 1071 -16.80 -5.53 -19.38
N TYR A 1072 -16.92 -4.26 -18.99
CA TYR A 1072 -18.15 -3.47 -19.10
C TYR A 1072 -18.51 -3.10 -20.54
N ARG A 1073 -17.54 -2.68 -21.39
CA ARG A 1073 -17.79 -2.47 -22.83
C ARG A 1073 -18.28 -3.73 -23.53
N LYS A 1074 -17.93 -4.91 -23.02
CA LYS A 1074 -18.43 -6.19 -23.55
C LYS A 1074 -19.85 -6.53 -23.08
N GLN A 1075 -20.38 -5.85 -22.07
CA GLN A 1075 -21.65 -6.21 -21.41
C GLN A 1075 -22.74 -5.12 -21.43
N SER A 1076 -22.47 -3.85 -21.73
CA SER A 1076 -23.54 -2.86 -21.93
C SER A 1076 -23.13 -1.60 -22.71
N HIS A 1077 -24.11 -1.00 -23.39
CA HIS A 1077 -24.03 0.33 -24.02
C HIS A 1077 -23.93 1.51 -23.00
N GLN A 1078 -23.88 1.24 -21.69
CA GLN A 1078 -23.66 2.26 -20.66
C GLN A 1078 -22.16 2.42 -20.36
N SER A 1079 -21.40 2.92 -21.33
CA SER A 1079 -19.96 3.15 -21.18
C SER A 1079 -19.59 4.47 -20.48
N HIS A 1080 -20.54 5.38 -20.26
CA HIS A 1080 -20.24 6.76 -19.86
C HIS A 1080 -19.94 6.94 -18.37
N GLN A 1081 -20.69 6.30 -17.45
CA GLN A 1081 -20.53 6.50 -16.00
C GLN A 1081 -19.25 5.90 -15.42
N VAL A 1082 -18.84 4.70 -15.84
CA VAL A 1082 -17.60 4.07 -15.37
C VAL A 1082 -16.38 4.80 -15.93
N SER A 1083 -16.44 5.22 -17.20
CA SER A 1083 -15.38 6.05 -17.78
C SER A 1083 -15.28 7.40 -17.06
N GLN A 1084 -16.39 8.08 -16.78
CA GLN A 1084 -16.37 9.33 -15.99
C GLN A 1084 -15.87 9.12 -14.56
N TRP A 1085 -16.26 8.04 -13.89
CA TRP A 1085 -15.74 7.71 -12.55
C TRP A 1085 -14.24 7.42 -12.56
N ILE A 1086 -13.74 6.69 -13.57
CA ILE A 1086 -12.31 6.41 -13.76
C ILE A 1086 -11.56 7.69 -14.11
N THR A 1087 -12.04 8.49 -15.07
CA THR A 1087 -11.43 9.77 -15.45
C THR A 1087 -11.45 10.74 -14.28
N HIS A 1088 -12.52 10.78 -13.49
CA HIS A 1088 -12.60 11.58 -12.27
C HIS A 1088 -11.62 11.08 -11.21
N LYS A 1089 -11.50 9.76 -10.97
CA LYS A 1089 -10.49 9.17 -10.07
C LYS A 1089 -9.05 9.39 -10.57
N ILE A 1090 -8.80 9.38 -11.88
CA ILE A 1090 -7.47 9.68 -12.48
C ILE A 1090 -7.13 11.17 -12.36
N MET A 1091 -8.10 12.07 -12.60
CA MET A 1091 -7.92 13.52 -12.41
C MET A 1091 -7.84 13.92 -10.93
N THR A 1092 -8.27 13.05 -10.02
CA THR A 1092 -8.19 13.25 -8.56
C THR A 1092 -7.05 12.47 -7.91
N PHE A 1093 -6.23 11.77 -8.69
CA PHE A 1093 -4.92 11.25 -8.28
C PHE A 1093 -3.85 12.19 -8.81
#